data_AF-A0AA37QBQ0-F1
#
_entry.id   AF-A0AA37QBQ0-F1
#
_cell.length_a   1.000
_cell.length_b   1.000
_cell.length_c   1.000
_cell.angle_alpha   90.00
_cell.angle_beta   90.00
_cell.angle_gamma   90.00
#
_symmetry.space_group_name_H-M   'P 1'
#
loop_
_entity.id
_entity.type
_entity.pdbx_description
1 polymer ?
#
loop_
_entity_poly.entity_id
_entity_poly.type
_entity_poly.pdbx_seq_one_letter_code
_entity_poly.pdbx_strand_id
1 'polypeptide(L)'
;MRSIRPIVVFLCALGVLAPSAAAAQSRGAGTLDALARWMALDASPVDAVPAGEAVRAAEPRWQRDASDNLVLRVGQGRPRRVVACGLDPAGLVVSQITDAGYLRVHRAGRAAPHPLWEQAHEGQQIEVLGARGAVPGVFAIANGHFARQHRGDTTVVGADQLWLDVGARSRAEVEAMGVELLDPVRRRHAPWIVADHVVGNDAAGRAGCAAVASVAAAALRQPPARGETLFVLSTRRAFNWAGLYAAVARHGPVDSQTVVAGADTARLDAAVRRRALPDGVTLSVRARHPGTLVEAVRAADADSLLAAVREAAGLPAGATPWTMPAAPTDAAPRRAPDAHTRLAALLDTLVALPGVPGHEAPVRAAVLAALPAWARAAAVVDSAGNVVVAAGPDRDTVVAVAHMDEVSWTVASIGGDGTVALTARGGVIPSAWEGQPALLHVDGAASIPGAFVPRAPREVSGKRPAALRAWFGLDSAALVARGVRVGAGVTATKGGVRLGATRYAARSLDDRAGTAALLLAARALDPARLTHKVILAWSVREEGGLEGARALAERVGASVRRAYAIDTFVSSDTPLESPVFAHAPLGAGAVLRGLDDGMAAGRAERARVRRLAAAAGIPLQVGTTHGSTDAGPFVDAGAPGMGLSWPGRYSHSPAEVLDLRDLAALARLLALVIAAP
;
A
#
# COMPACT_ATOMS: atom_id res chain seq x y z
N MET A 1 5.72 32.46 85.56
CA MET A 1 4.88 32.82 84.40
C MET A 1 5.15 31.81 83.29
N ARG A 2 4.10 31.10 82.86
CA ARG A 2 4.14 30.01 81.87
C ARG A 2 4.30 30.58 80.46
N SER A 3 5.21 30.05 79.66
CA SER A 3 5.32 30.35 78.22
C SER A 3 4.92 29.12 77.42
N ILE A 4 3.97 29.33 76.51
CA ILE A 4 3.23 28.37 75.72
C ILE A 4 4.10 27.94 74.52
N ARG A 5 4.24 26.63 74.28
CA ARG A 5 4.82 26.06 73.04
C ARG A 5 3.68 25.82 72.03
N PRO A 6 3.82 26.20 70.75
CA PRO A 6 2.85 25.82 69.73
C PRO A 6 3.11 24.39 69.23
N ILE A 7 2.02 23.64 69.06
CA ILE A 7 1.98 22.32 68.42
C ILE A 7 1.86 22.57 66.91
N VAL A 8 2.81 22.07 66.12
CA VAL A 8 2.70 22.01 64.65
C VAL A 8 2.25 20.60 64.26
N VAL A 9 1.06 20.51 63.68
CA VAL A 9 0.49 19.27 63.11
C VAL A 9 1.00 19.11 61.68
N PHE A 10 1.72 18.02 61.40
CA PHE A 10 2.10 17.62 60.04
C PHE A 10 0.95 16.83 59.40
N LEU A 11 0.22 17.42 58.45
CA LEU A 11 -0.63 16.68 57.53
C LEU A 11 0.23 16.04 56.43
N CYS A 12 0.36 14.72 56.42
CA CYS A 12 0.91 13.98 55.28
C CYS A 12 -0.14 13.90 54.16
N ALA A 13 -0.01 14.75 53.14
CA ALA A 13 -0.69 14.57 51.87
C ALA A 13 0.11 13.55 51.02
N LEU A 14 -0.40 12.33 50.89
CA LEU A 14 0.06 11.35 49.90
C LEU A 14 -0.30 11.85 48.50
N GLY A 15 0.61 12.59 47.88
CA GLY A 15 0.50 13.00 46.48
C GLY A 15 0.80 11.82 45.54
N VAL A 16 -0.23 11.30 44.87
CA VAL A 16 -0.04 10.45 43.69
C VAL A 16 0.52 11.33 42.58
N LEU A 17 1.83 11.25 42.33
CA LEU A 17 2.49 11.93 41.21
C LEU A 17 1.92 11.39 39.89
N ALA A 18 1.21 12.23 39.15
CA ALA A 18 0.87 11.97 37.75
C ALA A 18 2.16 11.84 36.93
N PRO A 19 2.27 10.88 36.01
CA PRO A 19 3.48 10.70 35.20
C PRO A 19 3.74 11.96 34.37
N SER A 20 5.02 12.34 34.23
CA SER A 20 5.43 13.47 33.39
C SER A 20 5.06 13.22 31.92
N ALA A 21 4.81 14.29 31.15
CA ALA A 21 4.47 14.19 29.73
C ALA A 21 5.51 13.39 28.93
N ALA A 22 6.79 13.48 29.27
CA ALA A 22 7.86 12.70 28.65
C ALA A 22 7.78 11.20 28.97
N ALA A 23 7.41 10.82 30.19
CA ALA A 23 7.21 9.42 30.58
C ALA A 23 5.92 8.84 29.96
N ALA A 24 4.88 9.65 29.79
CA ALA A 24 3.67 9.25 29.06
C ALA A 24 3.96 9.05 27.57
N GLN A 25 4.80 9.91 26.98
CA GLN A 25 5.20 9.82 25.57
C GLN A 25 6.12 8.61 25.30
N SER A 26 7.08 8.33 26.18
CA SER A 26 7.95 7.16 26.05
C SER A 26 7.20 5.84 26.27
N ARG A 27 6.25 5.80 27.22
CA ARG A 27 5.35 4.65 27.38
C ARG A 27 4.46 4.46 26.16
N GLY A 28 3.89 5.53 25.62
CA GLY A 28 3.08 5.48 24.40
C GLY A 28 3.85 4.93 23.21
N ALA A 29 5.12 5.33 23.02
CA ALA A 29 5.99 4.78 21.98
C ALA A 29 6.21 3.27 22.15
N GLY A 30 6.51 2.81 23.38
CA GLY A 30 6.67 1.38 23.66
C GLY A 30 5.39 0.56 23.43
N THR A 31 4.21 1.12 23.75
CA THR A 31 2.91 0.49 23.44
C THR A 31 2.70 0.37 21.94
N LEU A 32 2.95 1.43 21.16
CA LEU A 32 2.77 1.42 19.71
C LEU A 32 3.68 0.39 19.02
N ASP A 33 4.96 0.32 19.42
CA ASP A 33 5.91 -0.67 18.89
C ASP A 33 5.43 -2.10 19.16
N ALA A 34 4.86 -2.34 20.34
CA ALA A 34 4.31 -3.65 20.69
C ALA A 34 3.12 -4.02 19.83
N LEU A 35 2.15 -3.12 19.71
CA LEU A 35 0.96 -3.36 18.91
C LEU A 35 1.31 -3.55 17.42
N ALA A 36 2.27 -2.78 16.90
CA ALA A 36 2.78 -2.96 15.55
C ALA A 36 3.33 -4.38 15.35
N ARG A 37 4.15 -4.91 16.27
CA ARG A 37 4.64 -6.30 16.15
C ARG A 37 3.53 -7.34 16.16
N TRP A 38 2.48 -7.14 16.97
CA TRP A 38 1.31 -8.02 16.96
C TRP A 38 0.51 -7.96 15.66
N MET A 39 0.41 -6.78 15.06
CA MET A 39 -0.27 -6.60 13.78
C MET A 39 0.50 -7.17 12.60
N ALA A 40 1.83 -7.24 12.70
CA ALA A 40 2.68 -7.86 11.69
C ALA A 40 2.65 -9.39 11.69
N LEU A 41 1.98 -10.04 12.66
CA LEU A 41 1.92 -11.49 12.76
C LEU A 41 1.10 -12.12 11.63
N ASP A 42 1.65 -13.18 11.03
CA ASP A 42 0.96 -14.01 10.03
C ASP A 42 -0.02 -14.97 10.67
N ALA A 43 -1.28 -14.53 10.76
CA ALA A 43 -2.38 -15.34 11.22
C ALA A 43 -3.53 -15.28 10.21
N SER A 44 -3.49 -16.12 9.19
CA SER A 44 -4.65 -16.31 8.30
C SER A 44 -5.70 -17.19 9.01
N PRO A 45 -7.01 -17.04 8.70
CA PRO A 45 -8.03 -17.95 9.21
C PRO A 45 -7.78 -19.43 8.94
N VAL A 46 -7.07 -19.76 7.87
CA VAL A 46 -6.74 -21.14 7.49
C VAL A 46 -5.35 -21.58 7.93
N ASP A 47 -4.48 -20.64 8.28
CA ASP A 47 -3.15 -20.91 8.80
C ASP A 47 -2.70 -19.80 9.78
N ALA A 48 -2.76 -20.14 11.07
CA ALA A 48 -2.31 -19.28 12.15
C ALA A 48 -1.06 -19.82 12.85
N VAL A 49 -0.46 -20.89 12.32
CA VAL A 49 0.71 -21.54 12.93
C VAL A 49 1.91 -20.59 12.97
N PRO A 50 2.25 -19.83 11.91
CA PRO A 50 3.37 -18.89 11.95
C PRO A 50 3.25 -17.84 13.07
N ALA A 51 2.09 -17.19 13.22
CA ALA A 51 1.84 -16.29 14.34
C ALA A 51 1.95 -16.98 15.70
N GLY A 52 1.44 -18.22 15.81
CA GLY A 52 1.56 -19.02 17.03
C GLY A 52 3.01 -19.28 17.42
N GLU A 53 3.86 -19.67 16.46
CA GLU A 53 5.28 -19.90 16.72
C GLU A 53 6.03 -18.61 17.08
N ALA A 54 5.68 -17.46 16.47
CA ALA A 54 6.24 -16.17 16.85
C ALA A 54 5.92 -15.76 18.30
N VAL A 55 4.71 -16.09 18.79
CA VAL A 55 4.31 -15.89 20.19
C VAL A 55 5.03 -16.87 21.11
N ARG A 56 5.12 -18.17 20.73
CA ARG A 56 5.82 -19.20 21.51
C ARG A 56 7.33 -18.94 21.61
N ALA A 57 7.94 -18.35 20.59
CA ALA A 57 9.33 -17.93 20.63
C ALA A 57 9.59 -16.86 21.70
N ALA A 58 8.62 -15.98 21.96
CA ALA A 58 8.70 -14.98 23.02
C ALA A 58 8.33 -15.55 24.41
N GLU A 59 7.44 -16.54 24.47
CA GLU A 59 7.04 -17.23 25.70
C GLU A 59 6.78 -18.74 25.44
N PRO A 60 7.78 -19.61 25.66
CA PRO A 60 7.69 -21.03 25.32
C PRO A 60 6.64 -21.84 26.09
N ARG A 61 6.09 -21.29 27.18
CA ARG A 61 5.07 -21.97 28.00
C ARG A 61 3.68 -22.02 27.35
N TRP A 62 3.45 -21.28 26.27
CA TRP A 62 2.26 -21.44 25.45
C TRP A 62 2.22 -22.84 24.81
N GLN A 63 1.14 -23.57 25.06
CA GLN A 63 0.91 -24.88 24.46
C GLN A 63 -0.01 -24.73 23.25
N ARG A 64 0.39 -25.32 22.11
CA ARG A 64 -0.46 -25.41 20.94
C ARG A 64 -1.40 -26.61 21.08
N ASP A 65 -2.71 -26.38 20.97
CA ASP A 65 -3.69 -27.46 20.99
C ASP A 65 -3.93 -28.06 19.58
N ALA A 66 -4.84 -29.02 19.44
CA ALA A 66 -5.09 -29.68 18.14
C ALA A 66 -5.92 -28.83 17.18
N SER A 67 -6.41 -27.69 17.64
CA SER A 67 -7.02 -26.66 16.82
C SER A 67 -6.05 -25.51 16.57
N ASP A 68 -4.76 -25.68 16.85
CA ASP A 68 -3.72 -24.67 16.70
C ASP A 68 -3.90 -23.43 17.59
N ASN A 69 -4.83 -23.46 18.55
CA ASN A 69 -4.93 -22.42 19.56
C ASN A 69 -3.67 -22.42 20.41
N LEU A 70 -3.23 -21.25 20.85
CA LEU A 70 -2.27 -21.16 21.94
C LEU A 70 -3.02 -21.09 23.27
N VAL A 71 -2.70 -21.99 24.17
CA VAL A 71 -3.32 -22.11 25.48
C VAL A 71 -2.26 -22.02 26.57
N LEU A 72 -2.53 -21.24 27.61
CA LEU A 72 -1.66 -21.10 28.77
C LEU A 72 -2.51 -21.08 30.04
N ARG A 73 -2.16 -21.97 30.97
CA ARG A 73 -2.91 -22.18 32.22
C ARG A 73 -2.07 -21.69 33.40
N VAL A 74 -2.68 -20.87 34.27
CA VAL A 74 -2.01 -20.33 35.47
C VAL A 74 -2.94 -20.44 36.68
N GLY A 75 -2.40 -20.85 37.82
CA GLY A 75 -3.16 -21.06 39.05
C GLY A 75 -3.82 -22.44 39.10
N GLN A 76 -4.60 -22.68 40.15
CA GLN A 76 -5.27 -23.96 40.41
C GLN A 76 -6.55 -23.74 41.22
N GLY A 77 -7.50 -24.67 41.12
CA GLY A 77 -8.75 -24.64 41.87
C GLY A 77 -9.81 -23.70 41.27
N ARG A 78 -10.79 -23.31 42.09
CA ARG A 78 -11.90 -22.43 41.69
C ARG A 78 -11.71 -20.98 42.17
N PRO A 79 -12.26 -19.99 41.45
CA PRO A 79 -12.99 -20.14 40.19
C PRO A 79 -12.04 -20.38 39.01
N ARG A 80 -12.52 -21.14 38.01
CA ARG A 80 -11.86 -21.37 36.72
C ARG A 80 -12.33 -20.30 35.74
N ARG A 81 -11.41 -19.48 35.25
CA ARG A 81 -11.70 -18.37 34.33
C ARG A 81 -11.13 -18.67 32.96
N VAL A 82 -11.79 -18.19 31.91
CA VAL A 82 -11.22 -18.12 30.55
C VAL A 82 -11.02 -16.67 30.16
N VAL A 83 -9.84 -16.33 29.68
CA VAL A 83 -9.56 -15.03 29.05
C VAL A 83 -9.04 -15.30 27.65
N ALA A 84 -9.82 -14.96 26.63
CA ALA A 84 -9.54 -15.33 25.26
C ALA A 84 -9.53 -14.13 24.29
N CYS A 85 -8.73 -14.22 23.24
CA CYS A 85 -8.81 -13.34 22.07
C CYS A 85 -8.87 -14.19 20.79
N GLY A 86 -9.14 -13.59 19.63
CA GLY A 86 -9.07 -14.27 18.34
C GLY A 86 -7.92 -13.75 17.50
N LEU A 87 -6.97 -14.64 17.19
CA LEU A 87 -5.66 -14.34 16.60
C LEU A 87 -5.76 -14.03 15.10
N ASP A 88 -6.59 -14.75 14.35
CA ASP A 88 -6.80 -14.56 12.91
C ASP A 88 -7.85 -13.47 12.61
N PRO A 89 -7.58 -12.52 11.71
CA PRO A 89 -8.57 -11.59 11.19
C PRO A 89 -9.37 -12.20 10.04
N ALA A 90 -10.28 -11.45 9.42
CA ALA A 90 -10.82 -11.86 8.12
C ALA A 90 -9.69 -12.00 7.08
N GLY A 91 -9.82 -12.97 6.17
CA GLY A 91 -8.78 -13.29 5.20
C GLY A 91 -9.31 -13.83 3.88
N LEU A 92 -8.44 -13.87 2.88
CA LEU A 92 -8.68 -14.42 1.55
C LEU A 92 -7.72 -15.58 1.30
N VAL A 93 -8.17 -16.56 0.53
CA VAL A 93 -7.36 -17.70 0.09
C VAL A 93 -7.47 -17.87 -1.42
N VAL A 94 -6.44 -18.44 -2.04
CA VAL A 94 -6.48 -18.80 -3.46
C VAL A 94 -7.58 -19.83 -3.70
N SER A 95 -8.50 -19.54 -4.62
CA SER A 95 -9.64 -20.40 -4.97
C SER A 95 -9.53 -20.99 -6.38
N GLN A 96 -8.73 -20.36 -7.25
CA GLN A 96 -8.46 -20.85 -8.59
C GLN A 96 -7.10 -20.33 -9.05
N ILE A 97 -6.37 -21.18 -9.77
CA ILE A 97 -5.26 -20.79 -10.64
C ILE A 97 -5.78 -20.92 -12.07
N THR A 98 -5.63 -19.91 -12.92
CA THR A 98 -6.08 -19.96 -14.33
C THR A 98 -4.96 -20.41 -15.26
N ASP A 99 -5.31 -20.85 -16.46
CA ASP A 99 -4.31 -21.31 -17.43
C ASP A 99 -3.41 -20.17 -17.94
N ALA A 100 -3.89 -18.93 -17.87
CA ALA A 100 -3.13 -17.72 -18.17
C ALA A 100 -2.24 -17.25 -16.99
N GLY A 101 -2.26 -17.93 -15.84
CA GLY A 101 -1.42 -17.62 -14.68
C GLY A 101 -1.98 -16.54 -13.73
N TYR A 102 -3.25 -16.17 -13.87
CA TYR A 102 -3.94 -15.34 -12.88
C TYR A 102 -4.52 -16.19 -11.75
N LEU A 103 -4.72 -15.59 -10.58
CA LEU A 103 -5.38 -16.24 -9.45
C LEU A 103 -6.74 -15.62 -9.16
N ARG A 104 -7.64 -16.44 -8.62
CA ARG A 104 -8.89 -16.01 -7.99
C ARG A 104 -8.82 -16.28 -6.51
N VAL A 105 -9.65 -15.58 -5.75
CA VAL A 105 -9.72 -15.74 -4.29
C VAL A 105 -11.11 -16.10 -3.81
N HIS A 106 -11.18 -16.60 -2.58
CA HIS A 106 -12.41 -16.79 -1.84
C HIS A 106 -12.20 -16.36 -0.38
N ARG A 107 -13.29 -16.00 0.29
CA ARG A 107 -13.28 -15.70 1.72
C ARG A 107 -12.85 -16.92 2.54
N ALA A 108 -11.94 -16.71 3.47
CA ALA A 108 -11.60 -17.69 4.49
C ALA A 108 -12.48 -17.47 5.72
N GLY A 109 -13.59 -18.22 5.81
CA GLY A 109 -14.58 -18.05 6.87
C GLY A 109 -15.57 -16.91 6.58
N ARG A 110 -15.94 -16.14 7.62
CA ARG A 110 -16.90 -15.03 7.48
C ARG A 110 -16.27 -13.79 6.87
N ALA A 111 -17.12 -13.01 6.20
CA ALA A 111 -16.78 -11.67 5.73
C ALA A 111 -16.45 -10.74 6.90
N ALA A 112 -15.49 -9.84 6.67
CA ALA A 112 -15.18 -8.73 7.55
C ALA A 112 -16.44 -7.89 7.88
N PRO A 113 -16.45 -7.14 9.01
CA PRO A 113 -17.58 -6.30 9.38
C PRO A 113 -17.91 -5.22 8.35
N HIS A 114 -16.88 -4.64 7.71
CA HIS A 114 -17.04 -3.50 6.83
C HIS A 114 -17.38 -3.93 5.40
N PRO A 115 -18.43 -3.37 4.76
CA PRO A 115 -18.86 -3.79 3.43
C PRO A 115 -17.81 -3.55 2.34
N LEU A 116 -16.93 -2.56 2.50
CA LEU A 116 -15.86 -2.24 1.55
C LEU A 116 -14.54 -2.99 1.82
N TRP A 117 -14.48 -3.88 2.82
CA TRP A 117 -13.21 -4.51 3.20
C TRP A 117 -12.58 -5.27 2.02
N GLU A 118 -13.37 -5.98 1.22
CA GLU A 118 -12.89 -6.71 0.05
C GLU A 118 -12.50 -5.77 -1.09
N GLN A 119 -13.37 -4.83 -1.44
CA GLN A 119 -13.09 -3.80 -2.43
C GLN A 119 -11.81 -3.00 -2.13
N ALA A 120 -11.51 -2.74 -0.84
CA ALA A 120 -10.31 -2.02 -0.43
C ALA A 120 -9.00 -2.75 -0.79
N HIS A 121 -9.07 -3.97 -1.33
CA HIS A 121 -7.93 -4.70 -1.86
C HIS A 121 -7.65 -4.40 -3.35
N GLU A 122 -8.60 -3.84 -4.10
CA GLU A 122 -8.42 -3.57 -5.54
C GLU A 122 -7.21 -2.68 -5.83
N GLY A 123 -6.35 -3.10 -6.76
CA GLY A 123 -5.18 -2.33 -7.19
C GLY A 123 -4.06 -2.27 -6.15
N GLN A 124 -4.05 -3.17 -5.16
CA GLN A 124 -3.07 -3.14 -4.06
C GLN A 124 -2.08 -4.29 -4.15
N GLN A 125 -0.86 -4.06 -3.66
CA GLN A 125 0.17 -5.10 -3.54
C GLN A 125 -0.18 -6.13 -2.46
N ILE A 126 0.07 -7.39 -2.79
CA ILE A 126 -0.15 -8.56 -1.93
C ILE A 126 1.03 -9.51 -1.92
N GLU A 127 0.95 -10.47 -1.01
CA GLU A 127 1.75 -11.67 -1.01
C GLU A 127 0.83 -12.89 -0.84
N VAL A 128 1.08 -13.93 -1.64
CA VAL A 128 0.49 -15.25 -1.47
C VAL A 128 1.46 -16.09 -0.63
N LEU A 129 0.98 -16.63 0.49
CA LEU A 129 1.80 -17.42 1.41
C LEU A 129 1.86 -18.87 0.92
N GLY A 130 2.71 -19.12 -0.08
CA GLY A 130 2.86 -20.44 -0.70
C GLY A 130 3.88 -21.33 0.00
N ALA A 131 3.92 -22.60 -0.41
CA ALA A 131 4.76 -23.64 0.20
C ALA A 131 6.28 -23.38 0.11
N ARG A 132 6.70 -22.51 -0.81
CA ARG A 132 8.11 -22.08 -0.99
C ARG A 132 8.41 -20.68 -0.44
N GLY A 133 7.47 -20.10 0.30
CA GLY A 133 7.55 -18.75 0.85
C GLY A 133 6.60 -17.77 0.17
N ALA A 134 6.62 -16.53 0.65
CA ALA A 134 5.74 -15.47 0.15
C ALA A 134 6.02 -15.14 -1.32
N VAL A 135 4.98 -15.21 -2.16
CA VAL A 135 5.00 -14.85 -3.58
C VAL A 135 4.35 -13.48 -3.77
N PRO A 136 5.11 -12.45 -4.19
CA PRO A 136 4.54 -11.13 -4.43
C PRO A 136 3.53 -11.14 -5.58
N GLY A 137 2.51 -10.29 -5.45
CA GLY A 137 1.52 -10.06 -6.49
C GLY A 137 0.80 -8.73 -6.30
N VAL A 138 -0.20 -8.50 -7.16
CA VAL A 138 -1.14 -7.39 -7.04
C VAL A 138 -2.56 -7.88 -7.21
N PHE A 139 -3.51 -7.27 -6.51
CA PHE A 139 -4.90 -7.35 -6.94
C PHE A 139 -5.08 -6.51 -8.21
N ALA A 140 -5.63 -7.13 -9.25
CA ALA A 140 -6.00 -6.42 -10.46
C ALA A 140 -7.15 -5.44 -10.17
N ILE A 141 -7.24 -4.39 -10.98
CA ILE A 141 -8.32 -3.41 -10.95
C ILE A 141 -8.62 -2.95 -12.37
N ALA A 142 -9.90 -2.70 -12.65
CA ALA A 142 -10.34 -2.18 -13.93
C ALA A 142 -9.76 -0.78 -14.18
N ASN A 143 -9.31 -0.53 -15.40
CA ASN A 143 -8.61 0.71 -15.74
C ASN A 143 -9.58 1.86 -16.03
N GLY A 144 -9.27 3.06 -15.53
CA GLY A 144 -10.03 4.28 -15.82
C GLY A 144 -10.10 4.63 -17.31
N HIS A 145 -9.06 4.31 -18.09
CA HIS A 145 -9.04 4.52 -19.54
C HIS A 145 -10.05 3.62 -20.28
N PHE A 146 -10.49 2.52 -19.67
CA PHE A 146 -11.54 1.65 -20.18
C PHE A 146 -12.89 1.89 -19.50
N ALA A 147 -13.10 3.05 -18.86
CA ALA A 147 -14.34 3.35 -18.12
C ALA A 147 -15.62 3.16 -18.94
N ARG A 148 -15.55 3.28 -20.28
CA ARG A 148 -16.69 2.98 -21.17
C ARG A 148 -17.15 1.51 -21.09
N GLN A 149 -16.21 0.57 -20.93
CA GLN A 149 -16.47 -0.86 -20.73
C GLN A 149 -17.13 -1.12 -19.36
N HIS A 150 -16.85 -0.26 -18.38
CA HIS A 150 -17.28 -0.39 -16.98
C HIS A 150 -18.39 0.59 -16.57
N ARG A 151 -19.10 1.21 -17.51
CA ARG A 151 -20.09 2.28 -17.22
C ARG A 151 -21.25 1.86 -16.31
N GLY A 152 -21.60 0.58 -16.28
CA GLY A 152 -22.65 0.03 -15.42
C GLY A 152 -22.14 -0.54 -14.10
N ASP A 153 -20.83 -0.58 -13.88
CA ASP A 153 -20.26 -1.24 -12.72
C ASP A 153 -20.24 -0.29 -11.50
N THR A 154 -21.33 -0.32 -10.74
CA THR A 154 -21.54 0.48 -9.53
C THR A 154 -21.55 -0.37 -8.25
N THR A 155 -21.59 -1.68 -8.39
CA THR A 155 -21.72 -2.63 -7.28
C THR A 155 -20.39 -2.73 -6.53
N VAL A 156 -20.46 -2.78 -5.20
CA VAL A 156 -19.29 -3.00 -4.35
C VAL A 156 -18.63 -4.32 -4.71
N VAL A 157 -17.30 -4.30 -4.88
CA VAL A 157 -16.54 -5.46 -5.32
C VAL A 157 -16.40 -6.49 -4.20
N GLY A 158 -16.86 -7.72 -4.46
CA GLY A 158 -16.72 -8.88 -3.58
C GLY A 158 -15.51 -9.75 -3.91
N ALA A 159 -15.16 -10.68 -3.01
CA ALA A 159 -14.04 -11.62 -3.20
C ALA A 159 -14.14 -12.45 -4.50
N ASP A 160 -15.34 -12.80 -4.92
CA ASP A 160 -15.62 -13.52 -6.16
C ASP A 160 -15.35 -12.69 -7.41
N GLN A 161 -15.16 -11.38 -7.30
CA GLN A 161 -14.78 -10.51 -8.41
C GLN A 161 -13.28 -10.21 -8.43
N LEU A 162 -12.55 -10.47 -7.35
CA LEU A 162 -11.12 -10.15 -7.24
C LEU A 162 -10.22 -11.10 -8.05
N TRP A 163 -9.29 -10.51 -8.80
CA TRP A 163 -8.25 -11.21 -9.55
C TRP A 163 -6.88 -10.83 -9.02
N LEU A 164 -5.94 -11.77 -9.02
CA LEU A 164 -4.56 -11.52 -8.62
C LEU A 164 -3.62 -11.80 -9.79
N ASP A 165 -2.60 -10.95 -9.89
CA ASP A 165 -1.51 -11.05 -10.85
C ASP A 165 -0.20 -11.21 -10.07
N VAL A 166 0.41 -12.40 -10.14
CA VAL A 166 1.72 -12.72 -9.54
C VAL A 166 2.86 -12.61 -10.57
N GLY A 167 2.57 -12.05 -11.74
CA GLY A 167 3.52 -11.90 -12.84
C GLY A 167 3.82 -13.17 -13.63
N ALA A 168 3.06 -14.25 -13.39
CA ALA A 168 3.11 -15.48 -14.14
C ALA A 168 2.40 -15.35 -15.49
N ARG A 169 2.78 -16.20 -16.45
CA ARG A 169 2.19 -16.28 -17.80
C ARG A 169 1.40 -17.56 -18.03
N SER A 170 1.42 -18.47 -17.07
CA SER A 170 0.70 -19.73 -17.14
C SER A 170 0.45 -20.31 -15.75
N ARG A 171 -0.49 -21.26 -15.67
CA ARG A 171 -0.68 -22.12 -14.48
C ARG A 171 0.63 -22.75 -14.02
N ALA A 172 1.40 -23.34 -14.95
CA ALA A 172 2.64 -24.03 -14.62
C ALA A 172 3.68 -23.09 -13.99
N GLU A 173 3.73 -21.82 -14.42
CA GLU A 173 4.59 -20.83 -13.78
C GLU A 173 4.13 -20.48 -12.36
N VAL A 174 2.82 -20.39 -12.10
CA VAL A 174 2.27 -20.18 -10.74
C VAL A 174 2.63 -21.35 -9.83
N GLU A 175 2.40 -22.59 -10.28
CA GLU A 175 2.74 -23.81 -9.55
C GLU A 175 4.26 -23.90 -9.30
N ALA A 176 5.08 -23.45 -10.27
CA ALA A 176 6.53 -23.31 -10.13
C ALA A 176 6.97 -22.17 -9.20
N MET A 177 6.10 -21.23 -8.82
CA MET A 177 6.34 -20.30 -7.71
C MET A 177 6.01 -20.91 -6.34
N GLY A 178 5.20 -21.96 -6.30
CA GLY A 178 4.84 -22.70 -5.08
C GLY A 178 3.51 -22.26 -4.50
N VAL A 179 2.67 -21.64 -5.34
CA VAL A 179 1.30 -21.27 -5.02
C VAL A 179 0.37 -22.44 -5.31
N GLU A 180 -0.46 -22.77 -4.34
CA GLU A 180 -1.47 -23.82 -4.37
C GLU A 180 -2.86 -23.26 -4.05
N LEU A 181 -3.90 -24.07 -4.27
CA LEU A 181 -5.25 -23.73 -3.82
C LEU A 181 -5.28 -23.70 -2.28
N LEU A 182 -6.09 -22.79 -1.74
CA LEU A 182 -6.24 -22.50 -0.32
C LEU A 182 -5.07 -21.77 0.34
N ASP A 183 -4.01 -21.44 -0.41
CA ASP A 183 -2.93 -20.60 0.10
C ASP A 183 -3.48 -19.24 0.56
N PRO A 184 -3.09 -18.76 1.76
CA PRO A 184 -3.48 -17.45 2.25
C PRO A 184 -2.97 -16.31 1.36
N VAL A 185 -3.80 -15.26 1.24
CA VAL A 185 -3.41 -14.00 0.62
C VAL A 185 -3.38 -12.91 1.69
N ARG A 186 -2.25 -12.20 1.80
CA ARG A 186 -2.09 -11.06 2.70
C ARG A 186 -1.74 -9.78 1.94
N ARG A 187 -2.07 -8.63 2.53
CA ARG A 187 -1.61 -7.32 2.05
C ARG A 187 -0.12 -7.16 2.33
N ARG A 188 0.63 -6.67 1.34
CA ARG A 188 2.06 -6.33 1.50
C ARG A 188 2.21 -4.95 2.14
N HIS A 189 1.73 -4.79 3.36
CA HIS A 189 1.74 -3.52 4.09
C HIS A 189 2.10 -3.77 5.55
N ALA A 190 3.15 -3.09 6.01
CA ALA A 190 3.50 -3.09 7.42
C ALA A 190 2.44 -2.32 8.24
N PRO A 191 2.31 -2.63 9.54
CA PRO A 191 1.56 -1.79 10.47
C PRO A 191 2.00 -0.33 10.36
N TRP A 192 1.04 0.59 10.42
CA TRP A 192 1.25 2.00 10.16
C TRP A 192 1.03 2.81 11.44
N ILE A 193 1.90 3.77 11.75
CA ILE A 193 1.74 4.63 12.93
C ILE A 193 1.24 6.01 12.49
N VAL A 194 0.15 6.46 13.09
CA VAL A 194 -0.44 7.79 12.85
C VAL A 194 -0.57 8.50 14.19
N ALA A 195 0.33 9.45 14.44
CA ALA A 195 0.46 10.11 15.74
C ALA A 195 0.56 9.10 16.89
N ASP A 196 -0.45 9.04 17.77
CA ASP A 196 -0.54 8.13 18.91
C ASP A 196 -1.39 6.89 18.66
N HIS A 197 -1.61 6.53 17.38
CA HIS A 197 -2.38 5.38 16.96
C HIS A 197 -1.54 4.38 16.17
N VAL A 198 -1.81 3.09 16.41
CA VAL A 198 -1.44 2.02 15.48
C VAL A 198 -2.60 1.81 14.51
N VAL A 199 -2.30 1.70 13.21
CA VAL A 199 -3.26 1.66 12.11
C VAL A 199 -3.00 0.46 11.22
N GLY A 200 -4.05 -0.27 10.86
CA GLY A 200 -3.96 -1.40 9.94
C GLY A 200 -5.10 -2.40 10.10
N ASN A 201 -5.04 -3.49 9.34
CA ASN A 201 -6.07 -4.53 9.37
C ASN A 201 -6.14 -5.18 10.76
N ASP A 202 -7.36 -5.21 11.33
CA ASP A 202 -7.66 -5.84 12.61
C ASP A 202 -6.84 -5.31 13.81
N ALA A 203 -6.47 -4.03 13.79
CA ALA A 203 -5.73 -3.38 14.87
C ALA A 203 -6.35 -3.63 16.26
N ALA A 204 -7.68 -3.60 16.37
CA ALA A 204 -8.40 -3.85 17.61
C ALA A 204 -8.31 -5.31 18.08
N GLY A 205 -8.47 -6.27 17.15
CA GLY A 205 -8.33 -7.69 17.45
C GLY A 205 -6.91 -8.05 17.88
N ARG A 206 -5.91 -7.50 17.19
CA ARG A 206 -4.49 -7.68 17.50
C ARG A 206 -4.08 -7.03 18.82
N ALA A 207 -4.59 -5.84 19.13
CA ALA A 207 -4.42 -5.23 20.45
C ALA A 207 -5.04 -6.09 21.56
N GLY A 208 -6.19 -6.74 21.28
CA GLY A 208 -6.80 -7.70 22.18
C GLY A 208 -5.90 -8.89 22.48
N CYS A 209 -5.33 -9.52 21.46
CA CYS A 209 -4.39 -10.63 21.66
C CYS A 209 -3.07 -10.21 22.32
N ALA A 210 -2.57 -9.03 21.99
CA ALA A 210 -1.43 -8.44 22.69
C ALA A 210 -1.71 -8.30 24.18
N ALA A 211 -2.89 -7.82 24.56
CA ALA A 211 -3.29 -7.67 25.96
C ALA A 211 -3.40 -9.02 26.67
N VAL A 212 -4.09 -10.00 26.07
CA VAL A 212 -4.23 -11.35 26.63
C VAL A 212 -2.85 -12.00 26.84
N ALA A 213 -1.96 -11.91 25.86
CA ALA A 213 -0.63 -12.50 25.96
C ALA A 213 0.26 -11.82 27.02
N SER A 214 0.18 -10.49 27.11
CA SER A 214 0.92 -9.70 28.09
C SER A 214 0.46 -9.98 29.53
N VAL A 215 -0.86 -10.12 29.73
CA VAL A 215 -1.44 -10.49 31.02
C VAL A 215 -1.11 -11.94 31.37
N ALA A 216 -1.13 -12.87 30.41
CA ALA A 216 -0.71 -14.25 30.63
C ALA A 216 0.76 -14.33 31.10
N ALA A 217 1.65 -13.57 30.47
CA ALA A 217 3.05 -13.47 30.89
C ALA A 217 3.21 -12.86 32.30
N ALA A 218 2.36 -11.89 32.65
CA ALA A 218 2.32 -11.35 34.01
C ALA A 218 1.77 -12.35 35.04
N ALA A 219 0.73 -13.12 34.68
CA ALA A 219 0.16 -14.16 35.53
C ALA A 219 1.19 -15.23 35.91
N LEU A 220 2.08 -15.57 34.99
CA LEU A 220 3.17 -16.52 35.25
C LEU A 220 4.18 -16.05 36.31
N ARG A 221 4.31 -14.72 36.50
CA ARG A 221 5.14 -14.12 37.56
C ARG A 221 4.35 -13.89 38.84
N GLN A 222 3.09 -13.51 38.70
CA GLN A 222 2.17 -13.22 39.79
C GLN A 222 0.83 -13.90 39.50
N PRO A 223 0.64 -15.16 39.93
CA PRO A 223 -0.57 -15.92 39.63
C PRO A 223 -1.81 -15.30 40.30
N PRO A 224 -3.03 -15.65 39.83
CA PRO A 224 -4.25 -15.19 40.47
C PRO A 224 -4.28 -15.62 41.94
N ALA A 225 -4.72 -14.72 42.83
CA ALA A 225 -4.74 -14.99 44.27
C ALA A 225 -5.68 -16.15 44.66
N ARG A 226 -6.70 -16.42 43.83
CA ARG A 226 -7.62 -17.55 43.95
C ARG A 226 -8.04 -18.07 42.58
N GLY A 227 -8.06 -19.39 42.46
CA GLY A 227 -8.54 -20.10 41.29
C GLY A 227 -7.51 -20.26 40.18
N GLU A 228 -8.01 -20.62 39.00
CA GLU A 228 -7.24 -20.89 37.79
C GLU A 228 -7.71 -19.96 36.67
N THR A 229 -6.79 -19.47 35.86
CA THR A 229 -7.09 -18.72 34.63
C THR A 229 -6.48 -19.43 33.43
N LEU A 230 -7.34 -19.72 32.45
CA LEU A 230 -6.99 -20.27 31.14
C LEU A 230 -6.94 -19.13 30.12
N PHE A 231 -5.74 -18.79 29.67
CA PHE A 231 -5.52 -17.84 28.59
C PHE A 231 -5.57 -18.57 27.25
N VAL A 232 -6.31 -18.03 26.28
CA VAL A 232 -6.48 -18.64 24.95
C VAL A 232 -6.27 -17.58 23.86
N LEU A 233 -5.27 -17.78 23.00
CA LEU A 233 -5.19 -17.10 21.71
C LEU A 233 -5.86 -18.04 20.69
N SER A 234 -7.14 -17.77 20.43
CA SER A 234 -7.98 -18.63 19.58
C SER A 234 -7.60 -18.46 18.12
N THR A 235 -7.47 -19.56 17.40
CA THR A 235 -7.49 -19.58 15.93
C THR A 235 -8.93 -19.75 15.42
N ARG A 236 -9.09 -19.69 14.10
CA ARG A 236 -10.38 -19.88 13.41
C ARG A 236 -11.47 -18.94 13.96
N ARG A 237 -11.10 -17.72 14.31
CA ARG A 237 -12.03 -16.64 14.72
C ARG A 237 -13.04 -16.37 13.60
N ALA A 238 -12.55 -16.30 12.36
CA ALA A 238 -13.40 -16.08 11.18
C ALA A 238 -14.43 -17.21 10.97
N PHE A 239 -14.22 -18.40 11.54
CA PHE A 239 -15.14 -19.55 11.50
C PHE A 239 -16.05 -19.61 12.73
N ASN A 240 -16.61 -18.47 13.14
CA ASN A 240 -17.45 -18.34 14.34
C ASN A 240 -16.74 -18.72 15.64
N TRP A 241 -15.47 -18.33 15.83
CA TRP A 241 -14.73 -18.66 17.05
C TRP A 241 -14.63 -20.18 17.32
N ALA A 242 -14.55 -20.99 16.26
CA ALA A 242 -14.48 -22.45 16.38
C ALA A 242 -13.28 -22.92 17.23
N GLY A 243 -12.14 -22.23 17.13
CA GLY A 243 -10.97 -22.53 17.96
C GLY A 243 -11.24 -22.36 19.45
N LEU A 244 -11.88 -21.26 19.85
CA LEU A 244 -12.23 -20.99 21.25
C LEU A 244 -13.19 -22.03 21.79
N TYR A 245 -14.21 -22.42 21.02
CA TYR A 245 -15.12 -23.48 21.44
C TYR A 245 -14.40 -24.83 21.62
N ALA A 246 -13.46 -25.17 20.73
CA ALA A 246 -12.65 -26.36 20.86
C ALA A 246 -11.76 -26.32 22.12
N ALA A 247 -11.15 -25.17 22.43
CA ALA A 247 -10.34 -24.98 23.63
C ALA A 247 -11.17 -25.15 24.91
N VAL A 248 -12.34 -24.52 24.99
CA VAL A 248 -13.24 -24.64 26.16
C VAL A 248 -13.73 -26.08 26.31
N ALA A 249 -14.17 -26.73 25.23
CA ALA A 249 -14.62 -28.13 25.27
C ALA A 249 -13.52 -29.08 25.76
N ARG A 250 -12.27 -28.85 25.35
CA ARG A 250 -11.10 -29.65 25.75
C ARG A 250 -10.68 -29.45 27.21
N HIS A 251 -10.77 -28.22 27.72
CA HIS A 251 -10.29 -27.88 29.06
C HIS A 251 -11.37 -27.96 30.15
N GLY A 252 -12.58 -28.39 29.78
CA GLY A 252 -13.70 -28.64 30.69
C GLY A 252 -14.45 -27.37 31.08
N PRO A 253 -15.51 -27.50 31.91
CA PRO A 253 -16.36 -26.38 32.30
C PRO A 253 -15.57 -25.33 33.09
N VAL A 254 -15.93 -24.07 32.90
CA VAL A 254 -15.33 -22.91 33.57
C VAL A 254 -16.42 -22.11 34.28
N ASP A 255 -16.04 -21.35 35.31
CA ASP A 255 -16.98 -20.56 36.11
C ASP A 255 -17.27 -19.20 35.47
N SER A 256 -16.33 -18.64 34.69
CA SER A 256 -16.53 -17.40 33.93
C SER A 256 -15.70 -17.34 32.65
N GLN A 257 -16.16 -16.53 31.69
CA GLN A 257 -15.48 -16.31 30.41
C GLN A 257 -15.41 -14.83 30.08
N THR A 258 -14.22 -14.39 29.68
CA THR A 258 -13.98 -13.07 29.10
C THR A 258 -13.40 -13.23 27.71
N VAL A 259 -14.05 -12.64 26.71
CA VAL A 259 -13.54 -12.59 25.33
C VAL A 259 -13.16 -11.17 24.97
N VAL A 260 -11.92 -10.98 24.55
CA VAL A 260 -11.38 -9.72 24.06
C VAL A 260 -11.58 -9.69 22.54
N ALA A 261 -12.57 -8.93 22.10
CA ALA A 261 -13.00 -8.86 20.72
C ALA A 261 -12.56 -7.55 20.05
N GLY A 262 -12.24 -7.63 18.76
CA GLY A 262 -12.07 -6.46 17.88
C GLY A 262 -13.42 -5.88 17.43
N ALA A 263 -13.46 -5.26 16.26
CA ALA A 263 -14.67 -4.64 15.68
C ALA A 263 -15.91 -5.55 15.55
N ASP A 264 -15.78 -6.87 15.68
CA ASP A 264 -16.84 -7.87 15.56
C ASP A 264 -17.68 -8.07 16.85
N THR A 265 -17.60 -7.18 17.86
CA THR A 265 -18.27 -7.34 19.17
C THR A 265 -19.76 -7.73 19.09
N ALA A 266 -20.52 -7.10 18.19
CA ALA A 266 -21.95 -7.37 18.03
C ALA A 266 -22.27 -8.81 17.56
N ARG A 267 -21.32 -9.49 16.89
CA ARG A 267 -21.50 -10.84 16.38
C ARG A 267 -21.12 -11.92 17.39
N LEU A 268 -20.28 -11.60 18.39
CA LEU A 268 -19.95 -12.53 19.47
C LEU A 268 -21.15 -12.81 20.36
N ASP A 269 -21.88 -11.78 20.75
CA ASP A 269 -22.89 -11.86 21.80
C ASP A 269 -23.98 -12.92 21.51
N ALA A 270 -24.45 -13.04 20.26
CA ALA A 270 -25.48 -14.03 19.93
C ALA A 270 -24.95 -15.48 19.83
N ALA A 271 -23.70 -15.67 19.42
CA ALA A 271 -23.10 -16.99 19.19
C ALA A 271 -22.52 -17.59 20.48
N VAL A 272 -21.81 -16.76 21.27
CA VAL A 272 -21.18 -17.15 22.54
C VAL A 272 -22.27 -17.44 23.60
N ARG A 273 -23.31 -16.59 23.71
CA ARG A 273 -24.45 -16.84 24.62
C ARG A 273 -25.20 -18.13 24.32
N ARG A 274 -25.25 -18.57 23.05
CA ARG A 274 -25.98 -19.79 22.64
C ARG A 274 -25.23 -21.09 22.91
N ARG A 275 -23.90 -21.07 23.12
CA ARG A 275 -23.09 -22.29 23.17
C ARG A 275 -22.12 -22.41 24.33
N ALA A 276 -21.76 -21.33 25.03
CA ALA A 276 -20.53 -21.40 25.83
C ALA A 276 -20.59 -20.98 27.31
N LEU A 277 -21.49 -20.12 27.83
CA LEU A 277 -21.72 -19.87 29.28
C LEU A 277 -22.84 -18.83 29.54
N PRO A 278 -23.51 -18.84 30.73
CA PRO A 278 -24.47 -17.79 31.13
C PRO A 278 -23.82 -16.44 31.47
N ASP A 279 -22.61 -16.43 32.04
CA ASP A 279 -21.92 -15.25 32.59
C ASP A 279 -20.68 -14.83 31.75
N GLY A 280 -20.88 -14.60 30.46
CA GLY A 280 -19.84 -14.14 29.53
C GLY A 280 -19.68 -12.61 29.51
N VAL A 281 -18.44 -12.12 29.58
CA VAL A 281 -18.10 -10.69 29.39
C VAL A 281 -17.32 -10.51 28.08
N THR A 282 -17.68 -9.51 27.29
CA THR A 282 -16.92 -9.10 26.11
C THR A 282 -16.18 -7.80 26.42
N LEU A 283 -14.85 -7.79 26.26
CA LEU A 283 -14.03 -6.58 26.30
C LEU A 283 -13.66 -6.18 24.88
N SER A 284 -13.59 -4.88 24.61
CA SER A 284 -13.15 -4.35 23.32
C SER A 284 -12.42 -3.03 23.51
N VAL A 285 -11.46 -2.76 22.63
CA VAL A 285 -10.79 -1.46 22.57
C VAL A 285 -11.54 -0.52 21.64
N ARG A 286 -11.56 0.77 21.98
CA ARG A 286 -12.07 1.80 21.08
C ARG A 286 -11.18 1.86 19.84
N ALA A 287 -11.78 1.79 18.66
CA ALA A 287 -11.08 1.89 17.40
C ALA A 287 -11.76 2.91 16.48
N ARG A 288 -10.94 3.63 15.71
CA ARG A 288 -11.39 4.43 14.56
C ARG A 288 -11.51 3.51 13.35
N HIS A 289 -12.51 3.74 12.51
CA HIS A 289 -12.75 2.96 11.29
C HIS A 289 -12.78 1.44 11.52
N PRO A 290 -13.59 0.96 12.49
CA PRO A 290 -13.59 -0.44 12.89
C PRO A 290 -13.90 -1.38 11.72
N GLY A 291 -13.16 -2.49 11.62
CA GLY A 291 -13.34 -3.51 10.59
C GLY A 291 -12.86 -3.13 9.19
N THR A 292 -12.14 -2.01 9.03
CA THR A 292 -11.50 -1.60 7.76
C THR A 292 -10.02 -1.97 7.74
N LEU A 293 -9.35 -1.80 6.59
CA LEU A 293 -7.91 -2.01 6.47
C LEU A 293 -7.05 -0.92 7.15
N VAL A 294 -7.68 0.19 7.57
CA VAL A 294 -7.07 1.29 8.33
C VAL A 294 -7.76 1.48 9.67
N GLU A 295 -8.21 0.39 10.29
CA GLU A 295 -8.65 0.41 11.68
C GLU A 295 -7.53 0.96 12.56
N ALA A 296 -7.85 1.93 13.41
CA ALA A 296 -6.86 2.64 14.22
C ALA A 296 -7.15 2.53 15.71
N VAL A 297 -6.16 2.10 16.48
CA VAL A 297 -6.24 1.97 17.94
C VAL A 297 -5.25 2.94 18.59
N ARG A 298 -5.76 3.75 19.52
CA ARG A 298 -4.93 4.68 20.30
C ARG A 298 -4.14 3.94 21.37
N ALA A 299 -2.88 4.30 21.58
CA ALA A 299 -2.03 3.68 22.61
C ALA A 299 -2.68 3.70 24.01
N ALA A 300 -3.24 4.83 24.42
CA ALA A 300 -3.89 4.97 25.73
C ALA A 300 -5.14 4.08 25.88
N ASP A 301 -5.89 3.85 24.79
CA ASP A 301 -7.05 2.96 24.82
C ASP A 301 -6.60 1.49 24.89
N ALA A 302 -5.49 1.13 24.26
CA ALA A 302 -4.87 -0.19 24.37
C ALA A 302 -4.31 -0.46 25.79
N ASP A 303 -3.68 0.53 26.42
CA ASP A 303 -3.22 0.42 27.82
C ASP A 303 -4.41 0.22 28.78
N SER A 304 -5.53 0.90 28.52
CA SER A 304 -6.77 0.72 29.28
C SER A 304 -7.36 -0.68 29.10
N LEU A 305 -7.33 -1.21 27.86
CA LEU A 305 -7.71 -2.59 27.58
C LEU A 305 -6.83 -3.58 28.36
N LEU A 306 -5.51 -3.37 28.37
CA LEU A 306 -4.56 -4.23 29.08
C LEU A 306 -4.88 -4.32 30.58
N ALA A 307 -5.23 -3.18 31.20
CA ALA A 307 -5.66 -3.14 32.59
C ALA A 307 -6.97 -3.91 32.83
N ALA A 308 -7.96 -3.77 31.95
CA ALA A 308 -9.23 -4.48 32.06
C ALA A 308 -9.07 -6.00 31.87
N VAL A 309 -8.21 -6.43 30.94
CA VAL A 309 -7.88 -7.86 30.74
C VAL A 309 -7.17 -8.44 31.97
N ARG A 310 -6.31 -7.65 32.62
CA ARG A 310 -5.63 -8.05 33.87
C ARG A 310 -6.63 -8.28 35.01
N GLU A 311 -7.59 -7.39 35.17
CA GLU A 311 -8.67 -7.52 36.15
C GLU A 311 -9.52 -8.76 35.88
N ALA A 312 -9.95 -8.96 34.63
CA ALA A 312 -10.72 -10.13 34.20
C ALA A 312 -9.99 -11.46 34.45
N ALA A 313 -8.66 -11.45 34.36
CA ALA A 313 -7.81 -12.61 34.67
C ALA A 313 -7.69 -12.92 36.18
N GLY A 314 -8.28 -12.10 37.06
CA GLY A 314 -8.21 -12.25 38.51
C GLY A 314 -6.85 -11.89 39.11
N LEU A 315 -6.06 -11.07 38.41
CA LEU A 315 -4.77 -10.59 38.89
C LEU A 315 -4.92 -9.27 39.67
N PRO A 316 -4.14 -9.04 40.74
CA PRO A 316 -4.14 -7.76 41.45
C PRO A 316 -3.63 -6.64 40.52
N ALA A 317 -4.03 -5.38 40.78
CA ALA A 317 -3.53 -4.24 40.02
C ALA A 317 -1.99 -4.18 40.01
N GLY A 318 -1.41 -3.86 38.86
CA GLY A 318 0.04 -3.82 38.70
C GLY A 318 0.48 -3.52 37.27
N ALA A 319 1.73 -3.05 37.14
CA ALA A 319 2.33 -2.80 35.83
C ALA A 319 2.41 -4.10 35.02
N THR A 320 1.98 -4.03 33.76
CA THR A 320 2.00 -5.16 32.84
C THR A 320 2.77 -4.73 31.60
N PRO A 321 4.05 -5.14 31.45
CA PRO A 321 4.79 -4.89 30.22
C PRO A 321 4.12 -5.61 29.05
N TRP A 322 4.10 -4.98 27.88
CA TRP A 322 3.62 -5.60 26.66
C TRP A 322 4.54 -6.75 26.22
N THR A 323 3.95 -7.90 25.90
CA THR A 323 4.67 -9.01 25.27
C THR A 323 4.97 -8.65 23.82
N MET A 324 6.24 -8.76 23.45
CA MET A 324 6.74 -8.53 22.09
C MET A 324 6.96 -9.88 21.41
N PRO A 325 6.09 -10.34 20.50
CA PRO A 325 6.34 -11.56 19.75
C PRO A 325 7.62 -11.40 18.91
N ALA A 326 8.21 -12.52 18.53
CA ALA A 326 9.31 -12.51 17.58
C ALA A 326 8.84 -11.86 16.28
N ALA A 327 9.70 -11.04 15.66
CA ALA A 327 9.38 -10.50 14.35
C ALA A 327 9.20 -11.66 13.37
N PRO A 328 8.22 -11.58 12.44
CA PRO A 328 8.17 -12.50 11.32
C PRO A 328 9.54 -12.56 10.64
N THR A 329 9.98 -13.76 10.27
CA THR A 329 11.25 -13.95 9.54
C THR A 329 11.08 -13.63 8.06
N ASP A 330 10.39 -12.53 7.74
CA ASP A 330 10.14 -12.09 6.37
C ASP A 330 11.27 -11.20 5.88
N ALA A 331 12.44 -11.81 5.67
CA ALA A 331 13.31 -11.29 4.63
C ALA A 331 12.75 -11.81 3.31
N ALA A 332 12.07 -10.95 2.54
CA ALA A 332 11.73 -11.26 1.16
C ALA A 332 13.00 -11.84 0.48
N PRO A 333 12.94 -13.03 -0.13
CA PRO A 333 14.13 -13.71 -0.61
C PRO A 333 14.89 -12.77 -1.53
N ARG A 334 16.16 -12.50 -1.18
CA ARG A 334 17.02 -11.65 -1.99
C ARG A 334 17.16 -12.28 -3.37
N ARG A 335 16.57 -11.62 -4.36
CA ARG A 335 16.65 -12.08 -5.73
C ARG A 335 18.09 -11.97 -6.23
N ALA A 336 18.61 -13.07 -6.78
CA ALA A 336 19.92 -13.06 -7.42
C ALA A 336 19.94 -12.01 -8.55
N PRO A 337 21.06 -11.27 -8.71
CA PRO A 337 21.19 -10.31 -9.80
C PRO A 337 20.99 -10.97 -11.17
N ASP A 338 20.28 -10.27 -12.03
CA ASP A 338 19.98 -10.65 -13.41
C ASP A 338 20.12 -9.44 -14.36
N ALA A 339 19.82 -9.66 -15.65
CA ALA A 339 19.89 -8.63 -16.69
C ALA A 339 19.00 -7.39 -16.44
N HIS A 340 17.98 -7.48 -15.58
CA HIS A 340 17.02 -6.41 -15.32
C HIS A 340 17.25 -5.73 -13.97
N THR A 341 18.21 -6.20 -13.17
CA THR A 341 18.42 -5.75 -11.79
C THR A 341 18.77 -4.26 -11.72
N ARG A 342 19.58 -3.74 -12.65
CA ARG A 342 19.93 -2.31 -12.70
C ARG A 342 18.74 -1.44 -13.09
N LEU A 343 17.89 -1.91 -14.00
CA LEU A 343 16.68 -1.19 -14.40
C LEU A 343 15.66 -1.16 -13.25
N ALA A 344 15.45 -2.28 -12.57
CA ALA A 344 14.57 -2.35 -11.39
C ALA A 344 15.06 -1.41 -10.27
N ALA A 345 16.36 -1.35 -9.99
CA ALA A 345 16.90 -0.43 -8.99
C ALA A 345 16.71 1.07 -9.35
N LEU A 346 16.79 1.41 -10.63
CA LEU A 346 16.47 2.76 -11.10
C LEU A 346 14.98 3.06 -10.90
N LEU A 347 14.10 2.12 -11.24
CA LEU A 347 12.66 2.25 -10.97
C LEU A 347 12.38 2.40 -9.48
N ASP A 348 12.97 1.57 -8.61
CA ASP A 348 12.81 1.64 -7.16
C ASP A 348 13.12 3.04 -6.62
N THR A 349 14.18 3.66 -7.14
CA THR A 349 14.58 5.03 -6.77
C THR A 349 13.52 6.05 -7.20
N LEU A 350 13.03 5.96 -8.44
CA LEU A 350 12.10 6.93 -9.01
C LEU A 350 10.68 6.79 -8.45
N VAL A 351 10.15 5.57 -8.30
CA VAL A 351 8.79 5.33 -7.82
C VAL A 351 8.63 5.61 -6.33
N ALA A 352 9.70 5.52 -5.54
CA ALA A 352 9.67 5.84 -4.11
C ALA A 352 9.47 7.34 -3.82
N LEU A 353 9.81 8.21 -4.79
CA LEU A 353 9.72 9.66 -4.62
C LEU A 353 8.29 10.15 -4.88
N PRO A 354 7.74 11.09 -4.08
CA PRO A 354 6.50 11.76 -4.41
C PRO A 354 6.71 12.77 -5.54
N GLY A 355 5.79 12.81 -6.48
CA GLY A 355 5.72 13.78 -7.58
C GLY A 355 4.29 14.23 -7.80
N VAL A 356 3.66 14.79 -6.77
CA VAL A 356 2.31 15.40 -6.91
C VAL A 356 2.40 16.53 -7.95
N PRO A 357 1.42 16.71 -8.85
CA PRO A 357 1.43 17.79 -9.83
C PRO A 357 1.64 19.17 -9.16
N GLY A 358 2.70 19.88 -9.59
CA GLY A 358 3.19 21.14 -9.00
C GLY A 358 4.22 21.00 -7.88
N HIS A 359 4.54 19.77 -7.45
CA HIS A 359 5.47 19.43 -6.36
C HIS A 359 6.52 18.39 -6.78
N GLU A 360 6.91 18.37 -8.05
CA GLU A 360 7.79 17.36 -8.67
C GLU A 360 9.28 17.52 -8.30
N ALA A 361 9.61 18.45 -7.40
CA ALA A 361 10.99 18.78 -7.04
C ALA A 361 11.84 17.56 -6.60
N PRO A 362 11.33 16.60 -5.79
CA PRO A 362 12.09 15.41 -5.43
C PRO A 362 12.44 14.53 -6.65
N VAL A 363 11.47 14.33 -7.56
CA VAL A 363 11.67 13.55 -8.80
C VAL A 363 12.66 14.25 -9.71
N ARG A 364 12.52 15.57 -9.90
CA ARG A 364 13.44 16.40 -10.67
C ARG A 364 14.88 16.30 -10.17
N ALA A 365 15.08 16.36 -8.85
CA ALA A 365 16.41 16.20 -8.26
C ALA A 365 17.02 14.83 -8.56
N ALA A 366 16.22 13.77 -8.49
CA ALA A 366 16.66 12.42 -8.82
C ALA A 366 16.98 12.25 -10.32
N VAL A 367 16.18 12.85 -11.21
CA VAL A 367 16.45 12.88 -12.65
C VAL A 367 17.79 13.55 -12.93
N LEU A 368 18.02 14.76 -12.41
CA LEU A 368 19.28 15.51 -12.58
C LEU A 368 20.50 14.71 -12.06
N ALA A 369 20.35 14.04 -10.92
CA ALA A 369 21.39 13.19 -10.34
C ALA A 369 21.65 11.93 -11.17
N ALA A 370 20.66 11.42 -11.89
CA ALA A 370 20.76 10.22 -12.72
C ALA A 370 21.27 10.48 -14.15
N LEU A 371 21.29 11.74 -14.59
CA LEU A 371 21.80 12.15 -15.91
C LEU A 371 23.30 11.81 -16.07
N PRO A 372 23.73 11.37 -17.27
CA PRO A 372 25.16 11.27 -17.60
C PRO A 372 25.82 12.66 -17.59
N ALA A 373 27.14 12.70 -17.45
CA ALA A 373 27.89 13.94 -17.24
C ALA A 373 27.62 15.01 -18.31
N TRP A 374 27.61 14.63 -19.60
CA TRP A 374 27.34 15.55 -20.70
C TRP A 374 25.94 16.17 -20.60
N ALA A 375 24.93 15.36 -20.28
CA ALA A 375 23.54 15.79 -20.22
C ALA A 375 23.30 16.66 -18.99
N ARG A 376 23.93 16.30 -17.86
CA ARG A 376 23.88 17.10 -16.63
C ARG A 376 24.48 18.49 -16.83
N ALA A 377 25.59 18.60 -17.56
CA ALA A 377 26.22 19.88 -17.87
C ALA A 377 25.34 20.77 -18.78
N ALA A 378 24.51 20.15 -19.63
CA ALA A 378 23.60 20.83 -20.54
C ALA A 378 22.17 20.99 -19.99
N ALA A 379 21.87 20.47 -18.81
CA ALA A 379 20.53 20.46 -18.25
C ALA A 379 20.12 21.86 -17.76
N VAL A 380 18.91 22.28 -18.14
CA VAL A 380 18.27 23.50 -17.67
C VAL A 380 16.94 23.13 -17.03
N VAL A 381 16.64 23.70 -15.87
CA VAL A 381 15.29 23.70 -15.33
C VAL A 381 14.58 24.94 -15.83
N ASP A 382 13.53 24.78 -16.63
CA ASP A 382 12.81 25.94 -17.16
C ASP A 382 11.82 26.54 -16.14
N SER A 383 11.20 27.67 -16.49
CA SER A 383 10.28 28.39 -15.61
C SER A 383 9.01 27.60 -15.27
N ALA A 384 8.63 26.61 -16.08
CA ALA A 384 7.51 25.73 -15.78
C ALA A 384 7.91 24.65 -14.75
N GLY A 385 9.20 24.33 -14.65
CA GLY A 385 9.75 23.31 -13.76
C GLY A 385 10.25 22.06 -14.48
N ASN A 386 10.21 22.04 -15.82
CA ASN A 386 10.69 20.93 -16.62
C ASN A 386 12.22 20.82 -16.53
N VAL A 387 12.78 19.62 -16.61
CA VAL A 387 14.21 19.42 -16.92
C VAL A 387 14.36 19.29 -18.42
N VAL A 388 15.17 20.14 -19.04
CA VAL A 388 15.40 20.17 -20.48
C VAL A 388 16.89 20.03 -20.77
N VAL A 389 17.25 19.06 -21.61
CA VAL A 389 18.62 18.83 -22.09
C VAL A 389 18.62 18.94 -23.60
N ALA A 390 19.44 19.83 -24.16
CA ALA A 390 19.61 19.96 -25.61
C ALA A 390 21.02 19.55 -26.05
N ALA A 391 21.12 18.85 -27.18
CA ALA A 391 22.40 18.43 -27.77
C ALA A 391 22.32 18.38 -29.31
N GLY A 392 23.47 18.46 -29.97
CA GLY A 392 23.58 18.43 -31.43
C GLY A 392 23.38 19.80 -32.10
N PRO A 393 23.56 19.89 -33.43
CA PRO A 393 23.45 21.13 -34.18
C PRO A 393 21.99 21.61 -34.28
N ASP A 394 21.78 22.94 -34.24
CA ASP A 394 20.44 23.57 -34.22
C ASP A 394 19.70 23.49 -35.56
N ARG A 395 19.23 22.29 -35.90
CA ARG A 395 18.44 21.96 -37.09
C ARG A 395 17.62 20.70 -36.87
N ASP A 396 16.55 20.53 -37.63
CA ASP A 396 15.74 19.30 -37.69
C ASP A 396 15.36 18.76 -36.30
N THR A 397 14.94 19.65 -35.38
CA THR A 397 14.83 19.36 -33.94
C THR A 397 13.91 18.18 -33.64
N VAL A 398 14.40 17.22 -32.88
CA VAL A 398 13.63 16.10 -32.32
C VAL A 398 13.48 16.32 -30.82
N VAL A 399 12.25 16.21 -30.32
CA VAL A 399 11.94 16.30 -28.88
C VAL A 399 11.47 14.93 -28.39
N ALA A 400 11.96 14.50 -27.24
CA ALA A 400 11.43 13.37 -26.48
C ALA A 400 11.05 13.82 -25.07
N VAL A 401 9.82 13.56 -24.65
CA VAL A 401 9.27 14.02 -23.36
C VAL A 401 8.75 12.83 -22.56
N ALA A 402 9.12 12.77 -21.29
CA ALA A 402 8.57 11.87 -20.28
C ALA A 402 8.11 12.74 -19.08
N HIS A 403 7.07 12.37 -18.35
CA HIS A 403 6.58 13.22 -17.26
C HIS A 403 7.07 12.76 -15.87
N MET A 404 7.25 13.74 -14.97
CA MET A 404 7.76 13.50 -13.61
C MET A 404 6.65 13.34 -12.58
N ASP A 405 5.47 13.90 -12.86
CA ASP A 405 4.35 13.88 -11.93
C ASP A 405 3.67 12.51 -11.85
N GLU A 406 2.61 12.42 -11.05
CA GLU A 406 1.82 11.22 -10.86
C GLU A 406 0.39 11.57 -10.41
N VAL A 407 -0.57 10.70 -10.73
CA VAL A 407 -1.89 10.81 -10.12
C VAL A 407 -1.84 10.81 -8.58
N SER A 408 -2.54 11.77 -7.99
CA SER A 408 -2.45 12.05 -6.55
C SER A 408 -3.59 12.94 -6.07
N TRP A 409 -3.46 13.47 -4.85
CA TRP A 409 -4.44 14.33 -4.21
C TRP A 409 -3.78 15.61 -3.70
N THR A 410 -4.56 16.68 -3.59
CA THR A 410 -4.15 17.90 -2.87
C THR A 410 -5.17 18.25 -1.79
N VAL A 411 -4.71 18.83 -0.69
CA VAL A 411 -5.57 19.33 0.38
C VAL A 411 -6.49 20.42 -0.16
N ALA A 412 -7.80 20.19 -0.13
CA ALA A 412 -8.83 21.16 -0.51
C ALA A 412 -9.23 22.05 0.66
N SER A 413 -9.36 21.47 1.85
CA SER A 413 -9.66 22.18 3.09
C SER A 413 -9.19 21.38 4.30
N ILE A 414 -8.98 22.07 5.42
CA ILE A 414 -8.57 21.48 6.70
C ILE A 414 -9.73 21.69 7.69
N GLY A 415 -10.34 20.59 8.14
CA GLY A 415 -11.38 20.62 9.16
C GLY A 415 -10.83 20.95 10.55
N GLY A 416 -11.69 21.38 11.48
CA GLY A 416 -11.28 21.72 12.85
C GLY A 416 -10.62 20.56 13.60
N ASP A 417 -11.08 19.33 13.35
CA ASP A 417 -10.51 18.08 13.88
C ASP A 417 -9.22 17.64 13.16
N GLY A 418 -8.74 18.43 12.19
CA GLY A 418 -7.59 18.15 11.34
C GLY A 418 -7.82 17.10 10.26
N THR A 419 -9.05 16.60 10.08
CA THR A 419 -9.37 15.81 8.90
C THR A 419 -9.40 16.72 7.68
N VAL A 420 -8.69 16.35 6.61
CA VAL A 420 -8.61 17.14 5.37
C VAL A 420 -9.56 16.61 4.30
N ALA A 421 -10.20 17.51 3.55
CA ALA A 421 -10.86 17.17 2.30
C ALA A 421 -9.84 17.19 1.16
N LEU A 422 -10.01 16.34 0.15
CA LEU A 422 -9.06 16.17 -0.94
C LEU A 422 -9.66 16.48 -2.31
N THR A 423 -8.86 17.12 -3.16
CA THR A 423 -9.13 17.27 -4.59
C THR A 423 -8.18 16.38 -5.37
N ALA A 424 -8.73 15.59 -6.30
CA ALA A 424 -7.94 14.75 -7.20
C ALA A 424 -7.03 15.60 -8.11
N ARG A 425 -5.84 15.09 -8.38
CA ARG A 425 -4.93 15.58 -9.42
C ARG A 425 -4.63 14.43 -10.36
N GLY A 426 -5.02 14.56 -11.62
CA GLY A 426 -5.01 13.47 -12.59
C GLY A 426 -6.17 12.49 -12.47
N GLY A 427 -6.15 11.46 -13.33
CA GLY A 427 -7.20 10.46 -13.47
C GLY A 427 -7.19 9.38 -12.38
N VAL A 428 -7.22 9.77 -11.09
CA VAL A 428 -7.24 8.82 -9.96
C VAL A 428 -8.49 7.91 -9.98
N ILE A 429 -8.34 6.69 -9.44
CA ILE A 429 -9.46 5.77 -9.18
C ILE A 429 -9.86 5.87 -7.68
N PRO A 430 -10.85 6.69 -7.27
CA PRO A 430 -11.02 7.05 -5.85
C PRO A 430 -11.26 5.86 -4.91
N SER A 431 -11.94 4.82 -5.38
CA SER A 431 -12.21 3.60 -4.60
C SER A 431 -10.94 2.84 -4.21
N ALA A 432 -9.86 2.95 -4.98
CA ALA A 432 -8.59 2.28 -4.69
C ALA A 432 -7.79 2.96 -3.56
N TRP A 433 -8.16 4.18 -3.16
CA TRP A 433 -7.47 4.95 -2.12
C TRP A 433 -8.26 5.02 -0.82
N GLU A 434 -9.57 4.85 -0.90
CA GLU A 434 -10.44 4.78 0.27
C GLU A 434 -9.98 3.66 1.23
N GLY A 435 -9.81 3.99 2.51
CA GLY A 435 -9.39 3.02 3.51
C GLY A 435 -7.95 2.52 3.36
N GLN A 436 -7.04 3.32 2.78
CA GLN A 436 -5.61 3.01 2.65
C GLN A 436 -4.73 3.95 3.50
N PRO A 437 -3.48 3.59 3.79
CA PRO A 437 -2.49 4.53 4.35
C PRO A 437 -2.30 5.77 3.46
N ALA A 438 -2.09 6.91 4.10
CA ALA A 438 -1.86 8.20 3.45
C ALA A 438 -0.56 8.84 3.92
N LEU A 439 0.02 9.66 3.07
CA LEU A 439 1.20 10.48 3.30
C LEU A 439 0.88 11.91 2.87
N LEU A 440 0.95 12.85 3.81
CA LEU A 440 0.80 14.27 3.54
C LEU A 440 2.19 14.89 3.40
N HIS A 441 2.47 15.44 2.23
CA HIS A 441 3.75 16.05 1.92
C HIS A 441 3.78 17.49 2.42
N VAL A 442 4.92 17.84 3.03
CA VAL A 442 5.19 19.18 3.55
C VAL A 442 6.52 19.61 2.97
N ASP A 443 6.54 20.81 2.37
CA ASP A 443 7.74 21.34 1.74
C ASP A 443 8.88 21.51 2.75
N GLY A 444 10.04 20.98 2.42
CA GLY A 444 11.25 21.05 3.26
C GLY A 444 11.19 20.22 4.55
N ALA A 445 10.16 19.38 4.74
CA ALA A 445 10.01 18.55 5.93
C ALA A 445 9.65 17.09 5.57
N ALA A 446 9.76 16.21 6.57
CA ALA A 446 9.29 14.84 6.42
C ALA A 446 7.77 14.82 6.21
N SER A 447 7.30 13.90 5.36
CA SER A 447 5.86 13.69 5.15
C SER A 447 5.19 13.19 6.42
N ILE A 448 3.95 13.62 6.65
CA ILE A 448 3.17 13.26 7.83
C ILE A 448 2.36 11.99 7.51
N PRO A 449 2.55 10.89 8.26
CA PRO A 449 1.74 9.67 8.12
C PRO A 449 0.27 9.89 8.49
N GLY A 450 -0.62 9.28 7.74
CA GLY A 450 -2.07 9.31 7.98
C GLY A 450 -2.80 8.14 7.35
N ALA A 451 -4.11 8.26 7.22
CA ALA A 451 -4.97 7.31 6.53
C ALA A 451 -6.04 8.04 5.71
N PHE A 452 -6.31 7.54 4.51
CA PHE A 452 -7.52 7.89 3.77
C PHE A 452 -8.72 7.36 4.53
N VAL A 453 -9.66 8.25 4.83
CA VAL A 453 -10.82 7.96 5.67
C VAL A 453 -11.82 7.11 4.88
N PRO A 454 -12.16 5.89 5.34
CA PRO A 454 -13.23 5.10 4.74
C PRO A 454 -14.60 5.68 5.11
N ARG A 455 -15.56 5.61 4.17
CA ARG A 455 -16.98 5.88 4.43
C ARG A 455 -17.50 4.94 5.51
N ALA A 456 -18.41 5.44 6.34
CA ALA A 456 -19.09 4.58 7.31
C ALA A 456 -20.00 3.57 6.58
N PRO A 457 -20.29 2.37 7.15
CA PRO A 457 -21.14 1.36 6.48
C PRO A 457 -22.49 1.90 5.98
N ARG A 458 -23.11 2.82 6.73
CA ARG A 458 -24.38 3.48 6.37
C ARG A 458 -24.29 4.46 5.18
N GLU A 459 -23.08 4.89 4.83
CA GLU A 459 -22.78 5.82 3.73
C GLU A 459 -22.39 5.07 2.44
N VAL A 460 -22.29 3.74 2.51
CA VAL A 460 -21.93 2.91 1.36
C VAL A 460 -23.18 2.66 0.51
N SER A 461 -23.32 3.44 -0.55
CA SER A 461 -24.37 3.28 -1.57
C SER A 461 -23.89 2.61 -2.86
N GLY A 462 -22.59 2.38 -2.99
CA GLY A 462 -21.96 1.79 -4.17
C GLY A 462 -20.43 1.87 -4.09
N LYS A 463 -19.75 1.37 -5.14
CA LYS A 463 -18.30 1.17 -5.11
C LYS A 463 -17.49 2.46 -5.02
N ARG A 464 -17.92 3.54 -5.67
CA ARG A 464 -17.16 4.79 -5.75
C ARG A 464 -17.54 5.77 -4.63
N PRO A 465 -16.58 6.35 -3.89
CA PRO A 465 -16.87 7.47 -3.00
C PRO A 465 -17.11 8.76 -3.80
N ALA A 466 -17.96 9.65 -3.29
CA ALA A 466 -18.22 10.96 -3.90
C ALA A 466 -17.07 11.96 -3.70
N ALA A 467 -16.37 11.84 -2.57
CA ALA A 467 -15.20 12.63 -2.23
C ALA A 467 -14.30 11.81 -1.30
N LEU A 468 -12.99 12.10 -1.32
CA LEU A 468 -12.04 11.53 -0.37
C LEU A 468 -11.65 12.52 0.71
N ARG A 469 -11.34 11.96 1.88
CA ARG A 469 -10.81 12.66 3.04
C ARG A 469 -9.60 11.89 3.57
N ALA A 470 -8.70 12.57 4.26
CA ALA A 470 -7.59 11.93 4.95
C ALA A 470 -7.41 12.50 6.37
N TRP A 471 -6.89 11.67 7.26
CA TRP A 471 -6.62 12.02 8.66
C TRP A 471 -5.20 11.66 9.04
N PHE A 472 -4.54 12.56 9.75
CA PHE A 472 -3.10 12.49 10.06
C PHE A 472 -2.81 12.46 11.57
N GLY A 473 -3.83 12.22 12.40
CA GLY A 473 -3.67 12.13 13.86
C GLY A 473 -3.41 13.46 14.57
N LEU A 474 -3.58 14.58 13.87
CA LEU A 474 -3.33 15.93 14.37
C LEU A 474 -4.56 16.79 14.13
N ASP A 475 -4.78 17.79 14.99
CA ASP A 475 -5.79 18.83 14.76
C ASP A 475 -5.32 19.87 13.73
N SER A 476 -6.22 20.79 13.38
CA SER A 476 -5.93 21.84 12.39
C SER A 476 -4.74 22.73 12.79
N ALA A 477 -4.66 23.12 14.07
CA ALA A 477 -3.61 24.01 14.55
C ALA A 477 -2.23 23.34 14.45
N ALA A 478 -2.12 22.08 14.83
CA ALA A 478 -0.89 21.29 14.74
C ALA A 478 -0.47 21.02 13.27
N LEU A 479 -1.43 20.77 12.37
CA LEU A 479 -1.13 20.64 10.93
C LEU A 479 -0.57 21.95 10.36
N VAL A 480 -1.24 23.07 10.63
CA VAL A 480 -0.81 24.40 10.17
C VAL A 480 0.55 24.77 10.74
N ALA A 481 0.81 24.47 12.01
CA ALA A 481 2.10 24.70 12.66
C ALA A 481 3.24 23.87 12.01
N ARG A 482 2.92 22.69 11.47
CA ARG A 482 3.85 21.86 10.70
C ARG A 482 4.01 22.29 9.23
N GLY A 483 3.41 23.40 8.81
CA GLY A 483 3.54 23.91 7.45
C GLY A 483 2.49 23.39 6.46
N VAL A 484 1.51 22.60 6.90
CA VAL A 484 0.43 22.12 6.02
C VAL A 484 -0.45 23.29 5.60
N ARG A 485 -0.77 23.37 4.31
CA ARG A 485 -1.64 24.38 3.70
C ARG A 485 -2.58 23.74 2.69
N VAL A 486 -3.65 24.46 2.31
CA VAL A 486 -4.45 24.10 1.13
C VAL A 486 -3.54 24.05 -0.08
N GLY A 487 -3.68 23.02 -0.92
CA GLY A 487 -2.78 22.72 -2.04
C GLY A 487 -1.62 21.77 -1.70
N ALA A 488 -1.38 21.45 -0.42
CA ALA A 488 -0.36 20.45 -0.05
C ALA A 488 -0.68 19.07 -0.65
N GLY A 489 0.35 18.38 -1.13
CA GLY A 489 0.21 17.09 -1.80
C GLY A 489 -0.08 15.94 -0.84
N VAL A 490 -0.94 15.01 -1.24
CA VAL A 490 -1.27 13.79 -0.50
C VAL A 490 -1.17 12.59 -1.43
N THR A 491 -0.47 11.56 -0.97
CA THR A 491 -0.30 10.30 -1.68
C THR A 491 -0.55 9.11 -0.74
N ALA A 492 -0.67 7.90 -1.28
CA ALA A 492 -0.49 6.65 -0.53
C ALA A 492 1.00 6.30 -0.43
N THR A 493 1.33 5.30 0.39
CA THR A 493 2.68 4.73 0.47
C THR A 493 3.17 4.26 -0.91
N LYS A 494 4.48 4.36 -1.14
CA LYS A 494 5.11 4.02 -2.41
C LYS A 494 6.18 2.95 -2.20
N GLY A 495 6.27 2.00 -3.12
CA GLY A 495 7.27 0.93 -3.06
C GLY A 495 7.21 0.02 -4.28
N GLY A 496 8.37 -0.29 -4.83
CA GLY A 496 8.54 -1.25 -5.91
C GLY A 496 8.51 -2.70 -5.44
N VAL A 497 8.06 -3.58 -6.30
CA VAL A 497 8.23 -5.03 -6.13
C VAL A 497 8.36 -5.71 -7.47
N ARG A 498 9.20 -6.73 -7.55
CA ARG A 498 9.24 -7.59 -8.73
C ARG A 498 8.23 -8.71 -8.59
N LEU A 499 7.51 -9.00 -9.67
CA LEU A 499 6.62 -10.15 -9.76
C LEU A 499 7.20 -11.16 -10.76
N GLY A 500 7.25 -12.43 -10.36
CA GLY A 500 7.83 -13.49 -11.16
C GLY A 500 9.21 -13.16 -11.76
N ALA A 501 9.42 -13.64 -12.98
CA ALA A 501 10.72 -13.55 -13.65
C ALA A 501 11.05 -12.17 -14.19
N THR A 502 10.08 -11.41 -14.72
CA THR A 502 10.35 -10.18 -15.49
C THR A 502 9.42 -9.01 -15.19
N ARG A 503 8.37 -9.21 -14.40
CA ARG A 503 7.40 -8.13 -14.12
C ARG A 503 7.87 -7.27 -12.96
N TYR A 504 7.41 -6.03 -12.97
CA TYR A 504 7.62 -5.07 -11.90
C TYR A 504 6.31 -4.35 -11.60
N ALA A 505 5.99 -4.19 -10.32
CA ALA A 505 4.80 -3.54 -9.84
C ALA A 505 5.15 -2.39 -8.90
N ALA A 506 4.53 -1.24 -9.13
CA ALA A 506 4.63 -0.07 -8.28
C ALA A 506 3.47 0.88 -8.58
N ARG A 507 3.23 1.82 -7.68
CA ARG A 507 2.48 3.02 -8.03
C ARG A 507 3.36 3.96 -8.87
N SER A 508 2.73 4.78 -9.71
CA SER A 508 3.41 5.79 -10.54
C SER A 508 4.38 5.17 -11.53
N LEU A 509 4.05 4.01 -12.10
CA LEU A 509 4.81 3.55 -13.26
C LEU A 509 4.56 4.50 -14.44
N ASP A 510 3.34 5.02 -14.52
CA ASP A 510 3.01 6.26 -15.19
C ASP A 510 3.50 7.48 -14.38
N ASP A 511 4.52 8.24 -14.82
CA ASP A 511 5.47 7.94 -15.90
C ASP A 511 6.92 7.82 -15.40
N ARG A 512 7.10 7.22 -14.20
CA ARG A 512 8.46 6.92 -13.72
C ARG A 512 9.17 5.90 -14.60
N ALA A 513 8.44 5.06 -15.32
CA ALA A 513 9.00 4.16 -16.30
C ALA A 513 9.48 4.90 -17.57
N GLY A 514 8.70 5.81 -18.16
CA GLY A 514 9.16 6.63 -19.29
C GLY A 514 10.31 7.56 -18.89
N THR A 515 10.25 8.15 -17.70
CA THR A 515 11.37 8.89 -17.10
C THR A 515 12.64 8.03 -17.05
N ALA A 516 12.55 6.78 -16.59
CA ALA A 516 13.68 5.85 -16.56
C ALA A 516 14.17 5.48 -17.96
N ALA A 517 13.26 5.24 -18.92
CA ALA A 517 13.61 4.91 -20.30
C ALA A 517 14.34 6.06 -21.00
N LEU A 518 13.89 7.30 -20.78
CA LEU A 518 14.52 8.50 -21.33
C LEU A 518 15.90 8.75 -20.70
N LEU A 519 16.06 8.51 -19.39
CA LEU A 519 17.37 8.55 -18.72
C LEU A 519 18.34 7.52 -19.30
N LEU A 520 17.88 6.29 -19.58
CA LEU A 520 18.69 5.26 -20.20
C LEU A 520 19.04 5.60 -21.66
N ALA A 521 18.11 6.20 -22.41
CA ALA A 521 18.39 6.70 -23.74
C ALA A 521 19.46 7.81 -23.72
N ALA A 522 19.36 8.77 -22.79
CA ALA A 522 20.37 9.82 -22.60
C ALA A 522 21.77 9.23 -22.32
N ARG A 523 21.87 8.14 -21.55
CA ARG A 523 23.15 7.46 -21.29
C ARG A 523 23.73 6.77 -22.53
N ALA A 524 22.89 6.33 -23.45
CA ALA A 524 23.31 5.66 -24.68
C ALA A 524 23.65 6.63 -25.82
N LEU A 525 23.18 7.88 -25.75
CA LEU A 525 23.46 8.91 -26.75
C LEU A 525 24.90 9.43 -26.64
N ASP A 526 25.51 9.61 -27.81
CA ASP A 526 26.77 10.32 -27.98
C ASP A 526 26.49 11.68 -28.68
N PRO A 527 26.57 12.81 -27.95
CA PRO A 527 26.30 14.13 -28.51
C PRO A 527 27.15 14.48 -29.72
N ALA A 528 28.39 13.95 -29.81
CA ALA A 528 29.30 14.26 -30.90
C ALA A 528 28.88 13.63 -32.23
N ARG A 529 28.00 12.62 -32.20
CA ARG A 529 27.50 11.90 -33.37
C ARG A 529 26.15 12.40 -33.87
N LEU A 530 25.54 13.36 -33.18
CA LEU A 530 24.25 13.92 -33.56
C LEU A 530 24.38 14.85 -34.76
N THR A 531 23.53 14.63 -35.76
CA THR A 531 23.48 15.43 -37.01
C THR A 531 22.39 16.50 -37.00
N HIS A 532 21.58 16.53 -35.95
CA HIS A 532 20.44 17.41 -35.73
C HIS A 532 20.25 17.64 -34.24
N LYS A 533 19.35 18.57 -33.88
CA LYS A 533 19.10 18.94 -32.49
C LYS A 533 18.21 17.89 -31.84
N VAL A 534 18.66 17.41 -30.69
CA VAL A 534 17.88 16.54 -29.81
C VAL A 534 17.58 17.29 -28.53
N ILE A 535 16.31 17.31 -28.14
CA ILE A 535 15.84 17.81 -26.86
C ILE A 535 15.25 16.64 -26.09
N LEU A 536 15.82 16.35 -24.93
CA LEU A 536 15.28 15.41 -23.96
C LEU A 536 14.64 16.23 -22.84
N ALA A 537 13.37 15.99 -22.55
CA ALA A 537 12.64 16.73 -21.54
C ALA A 537 11.99 15.78 -20.53
N TRP A 538 12.08 16.16 -19.26
CA TRP A 538 11.25 15.61 -18.20
C TRP A 538 10.26 16.69 -17.76
N SER A 539 9.01 16.52 -18.16
CA SER A 539 7.95 17.51 -17.98
C SER A 539 7.35 17.45 -16.58
N VAL A 540 6.64 18.53 -16.23
CA VAL A 540 5.79 18.59 -15.02
C VAL A 540 4.32 18.72 -15.40
N ARG A 541 3.43 18.30 -14.49
CA ARG A 541 1.98 18.50 -14.60
C ARG A 541 1.38 17.99 -15.91
N GLU A 542 1.78 16.80 -16.34
CA GLU A 542 1.12 16.08 -17.46
C GLU A 542 -0.30 15.73 -17.06
N GLU A 543 -0.45 15.09 -15.91
CA GLU A 543 -1.72 14.52 -15.40
C GLU A 543 -2.76 15.62 -15.11
N GLY A 544 -2.28 16.85 -14.90
CA GLY A 544 -3.07 18.05 -14.69
C GLY A 544 -3.54 18.75 -15.98
N GLY A 545 -3.05 18.36 -17.15
CA GLY A 545 -3.42 18.95 -18.44
C GLY A 545 -2.26 19.30 -19.38
N LEU A 546 -1.17 18.52 -19.36
CA LEU A 546 -0.01 18.65 -20.25
C LEU A 546 0.73 20.01 -20.11
N GLU A 547 0.71 20.60 -18.91
CA GLU A 547 1.15 21.99 -18.71
C GLU A 547 2.65 22.18 -18.99
N GLY A 548 3.49 21.26 -18.51
CA GLY A 548 4.93 21.32 -18.70
C GLY A 548 5.33 21.18 -20.16
N ALA A 549 4.77 20.21 -20.88
CA ALA A 549 5.00 20.05 -22.31
C ALA A 549 4.48 21.23 -23.12
N ARG A 550 3.32 21.80 -22.76
CA ARG A 550 2.79 23.01 -23.42
C ARG A 550 3.74 24.19 -23.30
N ALA A 551 4.26 24.45 -22.10
CA ALA A 551 5.25 25.52 -21.89
C ALA A 551 6.54 25.29 -22.71
N LEU A 552 6.99 24.04 -22.83
CA LEU A 552 8.13 23.71 -23.68
C LEU A 552 7.81 23.90 -25.17
N ALA A 553 6.65 23.43 -25.63
CA ALA A 553 6.19 23.54 -27.02
C ALA A 553 6.02 25.00 -27.45
N GLU A 554 5.51 25.89 -26.60
CA GLU A 554 5.42 27.33 -26.89
C GLU A 554 6.79 27.96 -27.18
N ARG A 555 7.85 27.47 -26.51
CA ARG A 555 9.20 28.00 -26.67
C ARG A 555 9.95 27.43 -27.88
N VAL A 556 9.82 26.12 -28.15
CA VAL A 556 10.64 25.44 -29.18
C VAL A 556 9.83 24.86 -30.33
N GLY A 557 8.52 24.75 -30.21
CA GLY A 557 7.62 23.96 -31.07
C GLY A 557 7.74 24.26 -32.55
N ALA A 558 7.88 25.55 -32.94
CA ALA A 558 8.05 25.96 -34.33
C ALA A 558 9.32 25.39 -35.01
N SER A 559 10.34 25.01 -34.22
CA SER A 559 11.57 24.38 -34.70
C SER A 559 11.53 22.85 -34.68
N VAL A 560 10.49 22.26 -34.07
CA VAL A 560 10.39 20.82 -33.84
C VAL A 560 9.93 20.12 -35.10
N ARG A 561 10.79 19.23 -35.60
CA ARG A 561 10.50 18.34 -36.73
C ARG A 561 9.72 17.10 -36.29
N ARG A 562 9.97 16.58 -35.08
CA ARG A 562 9.27 15.41 -34.51
C ARG A 562 9.20 15.51 -33.00
N ALA A 563 8.07 15.14 -32.42
CA ALA A 563 7.89 15.01 -30.98
C ALA A 563 7.54 13.56 -30.60
N TYR A 564 8.25 13.01 -29.63
CA TYR A 564 7.97 11.70 -29.05
C TYR A 564 7.56 11.86 -27.60
N ALA A 565 6.40 11.33 -27.23
CA ALA A 565 6.01 11.17 -25.83
C ALA A 565 6.38 9.77 -25.36
N ILE A 566 7.01 9.69 -24.21
CA ILE A 566 7.44 8.44 -23.61
C ILE A 566 6.51 8.23 -22.43
N ASP A 567 5.54 7.36 -22.60
CA ASP A 567 4.38 7.30 -21.71
C ASP A 567 3.76 5.90 -21.75
N THR A 568 2.91 5.56 -20.80
CA THR A 568 2.25 4.27 -20.73
C THR A 568 1.36 4.04 -21.95
N PHE A 569 1.45 2.83 -22.54
CA PHE A 569 0.38 2.29 -23.36
C PHE A 569 -0.53 1.48 -22.46
N VAL A 570 -1.68 2.05 -22.11
CA VAL A 570 -2.67 1.36 -21.28
C VAL A 570 -3.17 0.13 -22.02
N SER A 571 -2.79 -1.06 -21.54
CA SER A 571 -3.07 -2.34 -22.20
C SER A 571 -4.33 -2.99 -21.64
N SER A 572 -5.17 -3.53 -22.52
CA SER A 572 -6.30 -4.40 -22.17
C SER A 572 -5.89 -5.86 -21.94
N ASP A 573 -4.59 -6.17 -21.92
CA ASP A 573 -4.05 -7.51 -21.62
C ASP A 573 -4.23 -7.88 -20.13
N THR A 574 -5.48 -8.02 -19.69
CA THR A 574 -5.88 -8.42 -18.34
C THR A 574 -7.21 -9.19 -18.40
N PRO A 575 -7.58 -9.97 -17.37
CA PRO A 575 -8.88 -10.64 -17.33
C PRO A 575 -10.06 -9.69 -17.10
N LEU A 576 -9.80 -8.41 -16.83
CA LEU A 576 -10.82 -7.40 -16.51
C LEU A 576 -11.29 -6.60 -17.73
N GLU A 577 -10.55 -6.65 -18.83
CA GLU A 577 -10.74 -5.76 -19.97
C GLU A 577 -11.02 -6.55 -21.25
N SER A 578 -11.79 -5.95 -22.16
CA SER A 578 -12.01 -6.50 -23.49
C SER A 578 -10.75 -6.35 -24.36
N PRO A 579 -10.26 -7.43 -25.00
CA PRO A 579 -9.07 -7.38 -25.85
C PRO A 579 -9.34 -6.77 -27.24
N VAL A 580 -10.57 -6.33 -27.53
CA VAL A 580 -10.94 -5.74 -28.83
C VAL A 580 -10.23 -4.42 -29.09
N PHE A 581 -9.88 -3.68 -28.03
CA PHE A 581 -9.22 -2.39 -28.10
C PHE A 581 -7.99 -2.37 -27.19
N ALA A 582 -6.93 -1.67 -27.60
CA ALA A 582 -5.70 -1.49 -26.84
C ALA A 582 -5.04 -2.80 -26.33
N HIS A 583 -5.17 -3.90 -27.06
CA HIS A 583 -4.56 -5.16 -26.67
C HIS A 583 -3.09 -5.19 -27.06
N ALA A 584 -2.21 -5.00 -26.07
CA ALA A 584 -0.77 -5.09 -26.21
C ALA A 584 -0.21 -6.01 -25.11
N PRO A 585 0.04 -7.28 -25.43
CA PRO A 585 0.55 -8.23 -24.45
C PRO A 585 1.84 -7.77 -23.80
N LEU A 586 1.87 -7.95 -22.49
CA LEU A 586 3.00 -7.60 -21.65
C LEU A 586 4.16 -8.57 -21.94
N GLY A 587 5.36 -8.07 -22.21
CA GLY A 587 6.57 -8.84 -22.51
C GLY A 587 6.84 -9.08 -24.01
N ALA A 588 6.03 -8.50 -24.89
CA ALA A 588 6.14 -8.61 -26.34
C ALA A 588 6.86 -7.42 -27.00
N GLY A 589 7.48 -6.54 -26.21
CA GLY A 589 8.29 -5.41 -26.68
C GLY A 589 7.66 -4.04 -26.39
N ALA A 590 8.42 -3.00 -26.75
CA ALA A 590 7.94 -1.62 -26.72
C ALA A 590 6.68 -1.46 -27.60
N VAL A 591 5.90 -0.42 -27.38
CA VAL A 591 4.69 -0.14 -28.15
C VAL A 591 4.84 1.18 -28.89
N LEU A 592 4.67 1.16 -30.20
CA LEU A 592 4.39 2.36 -30.97
C LEU A 592 2.91 2.71 -30.78
N ARG A 593 2.63 3.70 -29.94
CA ARG A 593 1.29 4.28 -29.75
C ARG A 593 0.99 5.18 -30.94
N GLY A 594 0.46 4.56 -31.99
CA GLY A 594 0.32 5.20 -33.31
C GLY A 594 -0.91 6.10 -33.44
N LEU A 595 -1.87 5.94 -32.54
CA LEU A 595 -3.12 6.69 -32.47
C LEU A 595 -3.64 6.68 -31.03
N ASP A 596 -4.07 7.83 -30.54
CA ASP A 596 -4.83 7.97 -29.29
C ASP A 596 -5.86 9.09 -29.40
N ASP A 597 -6.43 9.54 -28.28
CA ASP A 597 -7.48 10.57 -28.28
C ASP A 597 -6.94 11.97 -28.61
N GLY A 598 -5.62 12.20 -28.47
CA GLY A 598 -4.96 13.49 -28.69
C GLY A 598 -4.08 13.57 -29.94
N MET A 599 -3.62 12.44 -30.50
CA MET A 599 -2.74 12.44 -31.67
C MET A 599 -2.88 11.23 -32.59
N ALA A 600 -2.53 11.43 -33.87
CA ALA A 600 -2.40 10.37 -34.86
C ALA A 600 -1.06 10.48 -35.59
N ALA A 601 -0.15 9.54 -35.34
CA ALA A 601 1.18 9.58 -35.93
C ALA A 601 1.14 9.32 -37.45
N GLY A 602 1.90 10.04 -38.27
CA GLY A 602 1.91 9.85 -39.73
C GLY A 602 2.39 8.47 -40.20
N ARG A 603 1.86 7.96 -41.31
CA ARG A 603 2.25 6.64 -41.89
C ARG A 603 3.75 6.50 -42.12
N ALA A 604 4.39 7.55 -42.67
CA ALA A 604 5.82 7.55 -42.98
C ALA A 604 6.69 7.42 -41.71
N GLU A 605 6.31 8.13 -40.64
CA GLU A 605 7.03 8.07 -39.38
C GLU A 605 6.85 6.71 -38.69
N ARG A 606 5.63 6.15 -38.71
CA ARG A 606 5.40 4.78 -38.21
C ARG A 606 6.24 3.74 -38.95
N ALA A 607 6.35 3.87 -40.27
CA ALA A 607 7.19 2.99 -41.09
C ALA A 607 8.68 3.18 -40.75
N ARG A 608 9.13 4.41 -40.52
CA ARG A 608 10.51 4.72 -40.11
C ARG A 608 10.87 4.05 -38.79
N VAL A 609 10.07 4.25 -37.75
CA VAL A 609 10.30 3.62 -36.43
C VAL A 609 10.30 2.10 -36.52
N ARG A 610 9.35 1.51 -37.26
CA ARG A 610 9.32 0.05 -37.50
C ARG A 610 10.59 -0.47 -38.19
N ARG A 611 11.10 0.23 -39.22
CA ARG A 611 12.34 -0.16 -39.90
C ARG A 611 13.55 -0.08 -38.96
N LEU A 612 13.65 0.99 -38.17
CA LEU A 612 14.73 1.16 -37.19
C LEU A 612 14.70 0.03 -36.16
N ALA A 613 13.53 -0.26 -35.59
CA ALA A 613 13.36 -1.35 -34.63
C ALA A 613 13.75 -2.71 -35.24
N ALA A 614 13.26 -3.01 -36.46
CA ALA A 614 13.58 -4.26 -37.15
C ALA A 614 15.08 -4.40 -37.45
N ALA A 615 15.72 -3.34 -37.95
CA ALA A 615 17.16 -3.34 -38.24
C ALA A 615 18.03 -3.55 -36.98
N ALA A 616 17.56 -3.10 -35.81
CA ALA A 616 18.24 -3.26 -34.54
C ALA A 616 17.79 -4.49 -33.72
N GLY A 617 16.90 -5.32 -34.27
CA GLY A 617 16.34 -6.48 -33.56
C GLY A 617 15.62 -6.11 -32.26
N ILE A 618 14.91 -4.98 -32.24
CA ILE A 618 14.15 -4.50 -31.08
C ILE A 618 12.69 -4.94 -31.23
N PRO A 619 12.15 -5.75 -30.29
CA PRO A 619 10.73 -6.11 -30.30
C PRO A 619 9.84 -4.88 -30.18
N LEU A 620 8.89 -4.76 -31.11
CA LEU A 620 7.99 -3.61 -31.23
C LEU A 620 6.57 -4.06 -31.59
N GLN A 621 5.63 -3.70 -30.73
CA GLN A 621 4.20 -3.79 -30.95
C GLN A 621 3.68 -2.45 -31.49
N VAL A 622 2.50 -2.42 -32.09
CA VAL A 622 1.85 -1.18 -32.53
C VAL A 622 0.39 -1.24 -32.17
N GLY A 623 -0.13 -0.18 -31.57
CA GLY A 623 -1.50 -0.15 -31.10
C GLY A 623 -2.09 1.26 -31.02
N THR A 624 -3.35 1.28 -30.60
CA THR A 624 -4.10 2.49 -30.25
C THR A 624 -4.67 2.31 -28.84
N THR A 625 -4.71 3.39 -28.06
CA THR A 625 -5.27 3.41 -26.71
C THR A 625 -5.93 4.75 -26.40
N HIS A 626 -6.60 4.87 -25.25
CA HIS A 626 -7.24 6.11 -24.80
C HIS A 626 -6.30 7.02 -24.02
N GLY A 627 -6.65 8.30 -23.94
CA GLY A 627 -5.86 9.36 -23.32
C GLY A 627 -5.08 10.19 -24.34
N SER A 628 -4.48 11.27 -23.86
CA SER A 628 -3.45 12.05 -24.57
C SER A 628 -2.08 11.77 -23.94
N THR A 629 -1.03 12.42 -24.45
CA THR A 629 0.30 12.44 -23.84
C THR A 629 0.99 13.78 -24.17
N ASP A 630 2.17 14.01 -23.60
CA ASP A 630 2.98 15.21 -23.78
C ASP A 630 3.41 15.55 -25.22
N ALA A 631 3.19 14.68 -26.21
CA ALA A 631 3.43 15.04 -27.61
C ALA A 631 2.29 15.90 -28.19
N GLY A 632 1.11 15.89 -27.57
CA GLY A 632 -0.07 16.68 -28.00
C GLY A 632 0.23 18.18 -28.17
N PRO A 633 0.79 18.88 -27.17
CA PRO A 633 1.11 20.30 -27.31
C PRO A 633 2.12 20.62 -28.43
N PHE A 634 2.99 19.69 -28.80
CA PHE A 634 3.88 19.87 -29.95
C PHE A 634 3.15 19.67 -31.29
N VAL A 635 2.13 18.80 -31.33
CA VAL A 635 1.23 18.66 -32.48
C VAL A 635 0.47 19.96 -32.72
N ASP A 636 -0.05 20.58 -31.67
CA ASP A 636 -0.71 21.89 -31.75
C ASP A 636 0.24 22.97 -32.29
N ALA A 637 1.53 22.86 -32.00
CA ALA A 637 2.59 23.74 -32.52
C ALA A 637 3.06 23.39 -33.95
N GLY A 638 2.46 22.38 -34.59
CA GLY A 638 2.73 22.00 -35.99
C GLY A 638 3.72 20.85 -36.19
N ALA A 639 4.24 20.24 -35.11
CA ALA A 639 5.17 19.13 -35.20
C ALA A 639 4.45 17.76 -35.17
N PRO A 640 4.77 16.80 -36.05
CA PRO A 640 4.21 15.46 -35.96
C PRO A 640 4.61 14.79 -34.63
N GLY A 641 3.60 14.38 -33.86
CA GLY A 641 3.74 13.68 -32.59
C GLY A 641 3.55 12.17 -32.70
N MET A 642 4.19 11.41 -31.83
CA MET A 642 4.01 9.97 -31.68
C MET A 642 4.31 9.52 -30.24
N GLY A 643 3.51 8.61 -29.69
CA GLY A 643 3.87 7.93 -28.45
C GLY A 643 4.81 6.74 -28.70
N LEU A 644 5.90 6.68 -27.93
CA LEU A 644 6.80 5.53 -27.81
C LEU A 644 6.70 5.00 -26.39
N SER A 645 6.03 3.87 -26.23
CA SER A 645 5.46 3.44 -24.97
C SER A 645 5.92 2.04 -24.56
N TRP A 646 5.52 1.61 -23.38
CA TRP A 646 5.51 0.20 -22.96
C TRP A 646 4.07 -0.19 -22.61
N PRO A 647 3.69 -1.48 -22.71
CA PRO A 647 2.35 -1.89 -22.29
C PRO A 647 2.28 -1.92 -20.76
N GLY A 648 1.32 -1.21 -20.19
CA GLY A 648 1.07 -1.14 -18.74
C GLY A 648 -0.29 -1.73 -18.37
N ARG A 649 -0.36 -2.46 -17.26
CA ARG A 649 -1.61 -2.94 -16.65
C ARG A 649 -1.96 -2.07 -15.45
N TYR A 650 -3.26 -1.92 -15.22
CA TYR A 650 -3.82 -1.28 -14.01
C TYR A 650 -3.35 0.17 -13.82
N SER A 651 -3.11 0.91 -14.91
CA SER A 651 -2.69 2.33 -14.88
C SER A 651 -3.55 3.19 -13.96
N HIS A 652 -2.91 4.18 -13.33
CA HIS A 652 -3.49 5.08 -12.32
C HIS A 652 -4.01 4.39 -11.04
N SER A 653 -3.69 3.10 -10.85
CA SER A 653 -3.96 2.39 -9.61
C SER A 653 -2.76 2.44 -8.64
N PRO A 654 -2.96 2.06 -7.37
CA PRO A 654 -1.88 1.96 -6.39
C PRO A 654 -0.83 0.86 -6.69
N ALA A 655 -1.07 -0.02 -7.66
CA ALA A 655 -0.12 -1.04 -8.09
C ALA A 655 -0.28 -1.35 -9.58
N GLU A 656 0.37 -0.53 -10.40
CA GLU A 656 0.51 -0.74 -11.83
C GLU A 656 1.53 -1.86 -12.09
N VAL A 657 1.44 -2.53 -13.25
CA VAL A 657 2.37 -3.61 -13.63
C VAL A 657 2.92 -3.39 -15.03
N LEU A 658 4.25 -3.56 -15.18
CA LEU A 658 4.96 -3.58 -16.47
C LEU A 658 5.89 -4.81 -16.60
N ASP A 659 6.40 -5.06 -17.81
CA ASP A 659 7.54 -5.96 -18.04
C ASP A 659 8.86 -5.20 -18.18
N LEU A 660 9.89 -5.61 -17.45
CA LEU A 660 11.22 -5.02 -17.52
C LEU A 660 11.90 -5.23 -18.89
N ARG A 661 11.49 -6.24 -19.67
CA ARG A 661 11.96 -6.47 -21.04
C ARG A 661 11.38 -5.43 -22.00
N ASP A 662 10.10 -5.07 -21.85
CA ASP A 662 9.45 -4.07 -22.70
C ASP A 662 10.06 -2.70 -22.46
N LEU A 663 10.28 -2.36 -21.19
CA LEU A 663 10.92 -1.09 -20.81
C LEU A 663 12.38 -1.01 -21.30
N ALA A 664 13.13 -2.11 -21.22
CA ALA A 664 14.48 -2.18 -21.78
C ALA A 664 14.48 -2.07 -23.31
N ALA A 665 13.50 -2.66 -24.00
CA ALA A 665 13.31 -2.51 -25.44
C ALA A 665 12.96 -1.06 -25.81
N LEU A 666 12.11 -0.39 -25.01
CA LEU A 666 11.75 1.00 -25.20
C LEU A 666 12.97 1.92 -25.07
N ALA A 667 13.79 1.78 -24.01
CA ALA A 667 15.00 2.59 -23.85
C ALA A 667 15.97 2.48 -25.04
N ARG A 668 16.15 1.25 -25.58
CA ARG A 668 16.96 1.01 -26.79
C ARG A 668 16.34 1.65 -28.03
N LEU A 669 15.02 1.55 -28.18
CA LEU A 669 14.28 2.14 -29.29
C LEU A 669 14.41 3.67 -29.28
N LEU A 670 14.23 4.29 -28.11
CA LEU A 670 14.34 5.73 -27.93
C LEU A 670 15.70 6.26 -28.37
N ALA A 671 16.78 5.67 -27.86
CA ALA A 671 18.14 6.07 -28.24
C ALA A 671 18.36 6.02 -29.76
N LEU A 672 17.83 4.99 -30.42
CA LEU A 672 17.94 4.81 -31.87
C LEU A 672 17.09 5.82 -32.65
N VAL A 673 15.83 5.99 -32.25
CA VAL A 673 14.85 6.82 -32.97
C VAL A 673 15.18 8.30 -32.87
N ILE A 674 15.64 8.74 -31.70
CA ILE A 674 16.01 10.13 -31.42
C ILE A 674 17.35 10.50 -32.09
N ALA A 675 18.31 9.58 -32.18
CA ALA A 675 19.59 9.84 -32.83
C ALA A 675 19.52 9.80 -34.37
N ALA A 676 18.53 9.11 -34.92
CA ALA A 676 18.37 9.01 -36.37
C ALA A 676 17.65 10.26 -36.92
N PRO A 677 18.06 10.79 -38.10
CA PRO A 677 17.43 11.95 -38.74
C PRO A 677 16.05 11.66 -39.36
#